data_AF-A0A952WAT3-F1
#
_entry.id   AF-A0A952WAT3-F1
#
_cell.length_a   1.000
_cell.length_b   1.000
_cell.length_c   1.000
_cell.angle_alpha   90.00
_cell.angle_beta   90.00
_cell.angle_gamma   90.00
#
_symmetry.space_group_name_H-M   'P 1'
#
loop_
_entity.id
_entity.type
_entity.pdbx_description
1 polymer ?
#
loop_
_entity_poly.entity_id
_entity_poly.type
_entity_poly.pdbx_seq_one_letter_code
_entity_poly.pdbx_strand_id
1 'polypeptide(L)'
;MKAEQAASFPIRMYARSDKRKGRKMQGKRLVDLKRVENVGSKSAQYAESAGSNVVEITSDPALNILHKPNPFMNSGHELFVWLFLMQEACGNAFTEVAETGNPNSPIELLPLFPQYMGLIPNKGEDIPSLVLGYVYGAGSTRVQYDYSEVIHFKRAPSMYSSLWGSSPLQAVAAEADLLEMATLNELANWQNGCSLNLVYKVSPDATEAQVKQIRSQLEARHQGVAQANRVFVGSGELTSLDLKAKEMQYREGQRYYSQMILAAYRVPESKVRLNDANLGSARTADIEFLSESIRPMLVRMAETLTEELLYKRLGYERGSVWFAYDDIVPRDIATINAAAVGLVQNRIWTPDEARAELGYGPLPNGEGEKLVTPLGGFATPAAPVIDGEKVPQSPQGPKLTDPATATAVAAPPADLALNGAQIDSLLSIAQLVAAGQLPAPAAKEILYAAFPTVPSERIAAIIGGLEGFKPAAPESQAPSAKGSAPGSNAPAEPAEAAKPAEQEPEPEGKAVTVASWQTAKGPDGKALTNQKRAASGLFVMGGRVLQAFDIDGKDVTGDAIADLSRKVEQWYKSEGGTPEHKEKELASILRPHIEAIFQRGGIDGLSTLAGMPGGSELIAAANVSFDILPDNALRFLETYTIRLAKQITETQQSDLQLAISYAIENGMTSDEARRAVQEALPEIASWKADQIARTESARAYTSGNLEAWKEVGVERKEWLLAPGSCIVCQAVAAKYNGPLDINTPFLKVGDSLTDDTGQMHTFNYQDIDAAPLHPGCRCDIVPVI
;
A
#
# COMPACT_ATOMS: atom_id res chain seq x y z
N MET A 1 14.26 -3.43 14.47
CA MET A 1 15.05 -4.67 14.22
C MET A 1 16.08 -4.55 13.10
N LYS A 2 15.70 -4.59 11.81
CA LYS A 2 16.68 -4.68 10.70
C LYS A 2 17.67 -3.50 10.66
N ALA A 3 17.17 -2.27 10.80
CA ALA A 3 17.99 -1.06 10.85
C ALA A 3 18.94 -1.04 12.07
N GLU A 4 18.46 -1.44 13.25
CA GLU A 4 19.26 -1.54 14.47
C GLU A 4 20.37 -2.58 14.34
N GLN A 5 20.05 -3.75 13.79
CA GLN A 5 21.03 -4.79 13.56
C GLN A 5 22.08 -4.37 12.53
N ALA A 6 21.68 -3.72 11.44
CA ALA A 6 22.64 -3.17 10.48
C ALA A 6 23.55 -2.12 11.13
N ALA A 7 23.00 -1.18 11.91
CA ALA A 7 23.75 -0.15 12.59
C ALA A 7 24.67 -0.67 13.73
N SER A 8 24.45 -1.89 14.21
CA SER A 8 25.31 -2.53 15.23
C SER A 8 26.69 -2.89 14.68
N PHE A 9 26.83 -3.05 13.36
CA PHE A 9 28.10 -3.31 12.72
C PHE A 9 28.85 -2.00 12.49
N PRO A 10 30.11 -1.86 12.96
CA PRO A 10 30.85 -0.63 12.78
C PRO A 10 31.41 -0.53 11.35
N ILE A 11 31.23 0.64 10.74
CA ILE A 11 31.91 0.99 9.49
C ILE A 11 33.39 1.27 9.77
N ARG A 12 34.27 0.82 8.88
CA ARG A 12 35.72 1.04 8.98
C ARG A 12 36.26 1.75 7.76
N MET A 13 37.35 2.47 7.94
CA MET A 13 38.03 3.20 6.88
C MET A 13 39.33 2.49 6.51
N TYR A 14 39.53 2.30 5.21
CA TYR A 14 40.70 1.66 4.64
C TYR A 14 41.39 2.60 3.64
N ALA A 15 42.68 2.38 3.45
CA ALA A 15 43.50 3.12 2.52
C ALA A 15 44.63 2.27 1.96
N ARG A 16 45.30 2.80 0.94
CA ARG A 16 46.56 2.23 0.46
C ARG A 16 47.73 2.74 1.31
N SER A 17 48.65 1.85 1.68
CA SER A 17 49.77 2.13 2.59
C SER A 17 50.80 3.10 2.01
N ASP A 18 50.89 3.18 0.68
CA ASP A 18 51.72 4.13 -0.07
C ASP A 18 51.18 5.57 0.03
N LYS A 19 49.88 5.71 0.26
CA LYS A 19 49.19 7.01 0.38
C LYS A 19 49.00 7.44 1.84
N ARG A 20 48.79 6.51 2.77
CA ARG A 20 48.55 6.81 4.19
C ARG A 20 49.12 5.76 5.15
N LYS A 21 49.49 6.21 6.35
CA LYS A 21 49.90 5.33 7.46
C LYS A 21 48.66 4.79 8.19
N GLY A 22 48.70 3.52 8.57
CA GLY A 22 47.61 2.86 9.31
C GLY A 22 48.00 1.45 9.73
N ARG A 23 47.06 0.72 10.34
CA ARG A 23 47.26 -0.68 10.75
C ARG A 23 47.23 -1.57 9.51
N LYS A 24 48.35 -2.23 9.18
CA LYS A 24 48.43 -3.12 8.01
C LYS A 24 47.44 -4.27 8.11
N MET A 25 46.63 -4.44 7.07
CA MET A 25 45.67 -5.53 6.97
C MET A 25 46.38 -6.80 6.49
N GLN A 26 46.13 -7.91 7.17
CA GLN A 26 46.75 -9.19 6.90
C GLN A 26 45.77 -10.34 7.13
N GLY A 27 46.11 -11.49 6.55
CA GLY A 27 45.40 -12.73 6.73
C GLY A 27 43.95 -12.68 6.24
N LYS A 28 43.05 -13.37 6.96
CA LYS A 28 41.63 -13.51 6.62
C LYS A 28 40.93 -12.18 6.31
N ARG A 29 41.13 -11.15 7.14
CA ARG A 29 40.49 -9.83 6.92
C ARG A 29 40.92 -9.19 5.59
N LEU A 30 42.17 -9.36 5.17
CA LEU A 30 42.64 -8.84 3.88
C LEU A 30 42.02 -9.60 2.70
N VAL A 31 41.87 -10.92 2.83
CA VAL A 31 41.19 -11.74 1.81
C VAL A 31 39.73 -11.35 1.70
N ASP A 32 39.04 -11.18 2.84
CA ASP A 32 37.64 -10.79 2.87
C ASP A 32 37.41 -9.41 2.23
N LEU A 33 38.32 -8.46 2.45
CA LEU A 33 38.28 -7.13 1.82
C LEU A 33 38.45 -7.17 0.29
N LYS A 34 39.01 -8.25 -0.27
CA LYS A 34 39.17 -8.41 -1.72
C LYS A 34 38.01 -9.17 -2.38
N ARG A 35 37.12 -9.78 -1.57
CA ARG A 35 35.97 -10.52 -2.09
C ARG A 35 34.79 -9.58 -2.31
N VAL A 36 34.36 -9.45 -3.57
CA VAL A 36 33.21 -8.63 -3.98
C VAL A 36 31.96 -9.01 -3.19
N GLU A 37 31.75 -10.31 -2.96
CA GLU A 37 30.61 -10.85 -2.21
C GLU A 37 30.50 -10.32 -0.77
N ASN A 38 31.62 -9.91 -0.16
CA ASN A 38 31.67 -9.50 1.24
C ASN A 38 31.55 -7.99 1.42
N VAL A 39 32.26 -7.21 0.60
CA VAL A 39 32.42 -5.76 0.82
C VAL A 39 31.92 -4.89 -0.33
N GLY A 40 31.36 -5.50 -1.37
CA GLY A 40 30.93 -4.80 -2.59
C GLY A 40 32.05 -4.65 -3.61
N SER A 41 31.66 -4.30 -4.84
CA SER A 41 32.57 -4.24 -5.98
C SER A 41 33.60 -3.12 -5.83
N LYS A 42 33.16 -1.93 -5.39
CA LYS A 42 34.04 -0.76 -5.29
C LYS A 42 35.15 -0.99 -4.26
N SER A 43 34.79 -1.41 -3.04
CA SER A 43 35.76 -1.68 -1.98
C SER A 43 36.70 -2.83 -2.34
N ALA A 44 36.17 -3.91 -2.92
CA ALA A 44 36.96 -5.07 -3.32
C ALA A 44 38.01 -4.70 -4.38
N GLN A 45 37.62 -3.93 -5.41
CA GLN A 45 38.54 -3.47 -6.45
C GLN A 45 39.64 -2.57 -5.88
N TYR A 46 39.32 -1.67 -4.95
CA TYR A 46 40.34 -0.84 -4.29
C TYR A 46 41.30 -1.69 -3.46
N ALA A 47 40.79 -2.65 -2.69
CA ALA A 47 41.62 -3.58 -1.92
C ALA A 47 42.48 -4.49 -2.81
N GLU A 48 41.96 -4.93 -3.95
CA GLU A 48 42.68 -5.74 -4.94
C GLU A 48 43.81 -4.92 -5.59
N SER A 49 43.51 -3.68 -6.03
CA SER A 49 44.50 -2.76 -6.59
C SER A 49 45.63 -2.41 -5.61
N ALA A 50 45.32 -2.41 -4.31
CA ALA A 50 46.28 -2.17 -3.24
C ALA A 50 47.10 -3.44 -2.90
N GLY A 51 46.69 -4.62 -3.34
CA GLY A 51 47.40 -5.88 -3.07
C GLY A 51 47.55 -6.16 -1.56
N SER A 52 48.78 -6.29 -1.08
CA SER A 52 49.09 -6.50 0.34
C SER A 52 49.32 -5.20 1.12
N ASN A 53 49.12 -4.05 0.47
CA ASN A 53 49.36 -2.71 0.99
C ASN A 53 48.08 -2.04 1.50
N VAL A 54 47.05 -2.80 1.85
CA VAL A 54 45.84 -2.23 2.50
C VAL A 54 46.14 -1.93 3.97
N VAL A 55 45.79 -0.73 4.43
CA VAL A 55 45.87 -0.32 5.84
C VAL A 55 44.50 0.13 6.34
N GLU A 56 44.16 -0.23 7.57
CA GLU A 56 43.02 0.30 8.32
C GLU A 56 43.43 1.63 8.97
N ILE A 57 42.66 2.68 8.70
CA ILE A 57 42.82 3.99 9.31
C ILE A 57 41.96 4.01 10.57
N THR A 58 42.58 4.30 11.73
CA THR A 58 41.90 4.37 13.02
C THR A 58 41.63 5.79 13.50
N SER A 59 42.21 6.79 12.84
CA SER A 59 42.06 8.20 13.19
C SER A 59 42.05 9.02 11.91
N ASP A 60 40.91 9.64 11.61
CA ASP A 60 40.71 10.53 10.47
C ASP A 60 39.57 11.52 10.78
N PRO A 61 39.61 12.77 10.28
CA PRO A 61 38.47 13.69 10.43
C PRO A 61 37.14 13.10 9.92
N ALA A 62 37.16 12.30 8.85
CA ALA A 62 35.96 11.64 8.34
C ALA A 62 35.36 10.62 9.34
N LEU A 63 36.22 9.92 10.09
CA LEU A 63 35.77 9.01 11.15
C LEU A 63 35.19 9.77 12.34
N ASN A 64 35.76 10.93 12.71
CA ASN A 64 35.23 11.75 13.79
C ASN A 64 33.81 12.23 13.48
N ILE A 65 33.54 12.64 12.23
CA ILE A 65 32.20 13.01 11.76
C ILE A 65 31.25 11.82 11.92
N LEU A 66 31.66 10.62 11.51
CA LEU A 66 30.80 9.44 11.66
C LEU A 66 30.62 9.01 13.13
N HIS A 67 31.60 9.25 14.01
CA HIS A 67 31.47 8.94 15.43
C HIS A 67 30.54 9.90 16.17
N LYS A 68 30.59 11.19 15.82
CA LYS A 68 29.71 12.23 16.36
C LYS A 68 29.20 13.12 15.21
N PRO A 69 28.08 12.71 14.57
CA PRO A 69 27.61 13.35 13.34
C PRO A 69 27.02 14.73 13.55
N ASN A 70 26.40 14.98 14.70
CA ASN A 70 25.76 16.25 15.02
C ASN A 70 25.70 16.45 16.55
N PRO A 71 25.30 17.66 17.02
CA PRO A 71 25.26 17.96 18.46
C PRO A 71 24.15 17.24 19.23
N PHE A 72 23.08 16.80 18.57
CA PHE A 72 21.90 16.21 19.23
C PHE A 72 21.92 14.69 19.29
N MET A 73 22.72 14.02 18.44
CA MET A 73 22.96 12.58 18.48
C MET A 73 24.18 12.28 19.34
N ASN A 74 24.05 11.30 20.23
CA ASN A 74 25.15 10.95 21.14
C ASN A 74 26.23 10.12 20.44
N SER A 75 25.87 9.41 19.36
CA SER A 75 26.79 8.55 18.63
C SER A 75 26.40 8.39 17.17
N GLY A 76 27.37 8.04 16.33
CA GLY A 76 27.15 7.63 14.95
C GLY A 76 26.15 6.50 14.77
N HIS A 77 25.99 5.63 15.77
CA HIS A 77 25.04 4.54 15.73
C HIS A 77 23.60 5.06 15.52
N GLU A 78 23.21 6.14 16.20
CA GLU A 78 21.88 6.74 16.06
C GLU A 78 21.63 7.26 14.64
N LEU A 79 22.64 7.87 14.01
CA LEU A 79 22.57 8.28 12.61
C LEU A 79 22.41 7.07 11.67
N PHE A 80 23.17 6.00 11.87
CA PHE A 80 23.05 4.82 11.01
C PHE A 80 21.69 4.14 11.17
N VAL A 81 21.18 4.01 12.40
CA VAL A 81 19.81 3.51 12.65
C VAL A 81 18.80 4.36 11.87
N TRP A 82 18.92 5.68 11.95
CA TRP A 82 18.06 6.61 11.22
C TRP A 82 18.12 6.39 9.71
N LEU A 83 19.33 6.39 9.14
CA LEU A 83 19.54 6.25 7.69
C LEU A 83 18.98 4.93 7.16
N PHE A 84 19.28 3.81 7.85
CA PHE A 84 18.76 2.51 7.46
C PHE A 84 17.24 2.44 7.61
N LEU A 85 16.68 3.02 8.68
CA LEU A 85 15.23 3.03 8.91
C LEU A 85 14.50 3.81 7.79
N MET A 86 14.96 5.01 7.46
CA MET A 86 14.34 5.85 6.42
C MET A 86 14.49 5.23 5.03
N GLN A 87 15.65 4.64 4.72
CA GLN A 87 15.81 3.85 3.51
C GLN A 87 14.84 2.66 3.47
N GLU A 88 14.68 1.93 4.56
CA GLU A 88 13.81 0.76 4.57
C GLU A 88 12.33 1.13 4.52
N ALA A 89 11.89 2.19 5.20
CA ALA A 89 10.51 2.65 5.25
C ALA A 89 10.08 3.41 3.98
N CYS A 90 10.82 4.45 3.61
CA CYS A 90 10.45 5.39 2.54
C CYS A 90 11.23 5.18 1.23
N GLY A 91 12.22 4.26 1.21
CA GLY A 91 13.11 4.06 0.07
C GLY A 91 14.23 5.11 -0.04
N ASN A 92 14.22 6.12 0.82
CA ASN A 92 15.04 7.32 0.73
C ASN A 92 15.41 7.82 2.13
N ALA A 93 16.67 8.19 2.32
CA ALA A 93 17.11 8.96 3.48
C ALA A 93 17.95 10.16 3.03
N PHE A 94 17.89 11.24 3.80
CA PHE A 94 18.58 12.50 3.49
C PHE A 94 19.38 12.98 4.69
N THR A 95 20.50 13.61 4.40
CA THR A 95 21.34 14.23 5.43
C THR A 95 21.90 15.53 4.88
N GLU A 96 21.63 16.63 5.56
CA GLU A 96 22.27 17.91 5.29
C GLU A 96 23.71 17.86 5.78
N VAL A 97 24.60 18.44 4.97
CA VAL A 97 26.02 18.60 5.24
C VAL A 97 26.23 20.06 5.63
N ALA A 98 26.17 20.34 6.92
CA ALA A 98 26.34 21.69 7.45
C ALA A 98 27.82 21.95 7.76
N GLU A 99 28.38 23.05 7.28
CA GLU A 99 29.76 23.44 7.61
C GLU A 99 29.84 24.02 9.03
N THR A 100 30.78 23.53 9.84
CA THR A 100 30.94 23.99 11.24
C THR A 100 32.16 24.91 11.43
N GLY A 101 33.05 24.97 10.43
CA GLY A 101 34.33 25.67 10.53
C GLY A 101 35.35 25.04 11.48
N ASN A 102 35.06 23.87 12.08
CA ASN A 102 35.99 23.17 12.98
C ASN A 102 36.93 22.24 12.20
N PRO A 103 38.27 22.43 12.26
CA PRO A 103 39.21 21.58 11.52
C PRO A 103 39.14 20.07 11.82
N ASN A 104 38.69 19.69 13.02
CA ASN A 104 38.60 18.28 13.45
C ASN A 104 37.26 17.61 13.11
N SER A 105 36.24 18.40 12.77
CA SER A 105 34.93 17.95 12.31
C SER A 105 34.34 19.04 11.41
N PRO A 106 34.87 19.21 10.17
CA PRO A 106 34.58 20.36 9.33
C PRO A 106 33.12 20.47 8.92
N ILE A 107 32.41 19.34 8.94
CA ILE A 107 31.01 19.22 8.60
C ILE A 107 30.24 18.46 9.68
N GLU A 108 28.96 18.78 9.81
CA GLU A 108 27.96 18.07 10.57
C GLU A 108 26.95 17.42 9.62
N LEU A 109 26.47 16.24 10.02
CA LEU A 109 25.51 15.43 9.30
C LEU A 109 24.16 15.50 10.02
N LEU A 110 23.27 16.34 9.49
CA LEU A 110 21.94 16.57 10.06
C LEU A 110 20.91 15.71 9.32
N PRO A 111 20.36 14.65 9.92
CA PRO A 111 19.32 13.85 9.30
C PRO A 111 18.05 14.68 9.02
N LEU A 112 17.57 14.60 7.78
CA LEU A 112 16.34 15.24 7.34
C LEU A 112 15.24 14.20 7.10
N PHE A 113 14.00 14.56 7.44
CA PHE A 113 12.85 13.68 7.22
C PHE A 113 12.48 13.60 5.73
N PRO A 114 12.41 12.40 5.13
CA PRO A 114 12.02 12.25 3.73
C PRO A 114 10.64 12.81 3.40
N GLN A 115 9.68 12.78 4.34
CA GLN A 115 8.31 13.26 4.13
C GLN A 115 8.20 14.78 3.89
N TYR A 116 9.21 15.56 4.28
CA TYR A 116 9.26 17.00 4.09
C TYR A 116 10.28 17.41 3.01
N MET A 117 10.82 16.43 2.28
CA MET A 117 11.83 16.65 1.25
C MET A 117 11.20 16.67 -0.14
N GLY A 118 11.57 17.65 -0.95
CA GLY A 118 11.28 17.74 -2.38
C GLY A 118 12.57 17.81 -3.19
N LEU A 119 12.59 17.19 -4.36
CA LEU A 119 13.72 17.27 -5.29
C LEU A 119 13.40 18.29 -6.39
N ILE A 120 14.38 19.13 -6.70
CA ILE A 120 14.32 20.03 -7.86
C ILE A 120 14.98 19.29 -9.03
N PRO A 121 14.20 18.85 -10.04
CA PRO A 121 14.77 18.16 -11.19
C PRO A 121 15.63 19.13 -11.99
N ASN A 122 16.74 18.61 -12.49
CA ASN A 122 17.59 19.37 -13.37
C ASN A 122 17.06 19.30 -14.81
N LYS A 123 16.88 20.45 -15.45
CA LYS A 123 16.37 20.57 -16.83
C LYS A 123 17.40 21.16 -17.81
N GLY A 124 18.59 21.54 -17.32
CA GLY A 124 19.67 22.08 -18.17
C GLY A 124 20.53 20.97 -18.75
N GLU A 125 21.05 21.18 -19.97
CA GLU A 125 22.01 20.26 -20.62
C GLU A 125 23.41 20.30 -19.98
N ASP A 126 23.70 21.31 -19.14
CA ASP A 126 25.05 21.65 -18.68
C ASP A 126 25.52 20.96 -17.39
N ILE A 127 24.69 20.14 -16.73
CA ILE A 127 25.01 19.58 -15.40
C ILE A 127 24.92 18.04 -15.43
N PRO A 128 25.93 17.31 -14.91
CA PRO A 128 26.00 15.84 -14.96
C PRO A 128 25.07 15.12 -13.97
N SER A 129 24.09 15.81 -13.36
CA SER A 129 23.19 15.26 -12.34
C SER A 129 21.74 15.57 -12.67
N LEU A 130 20.87 14.56 -12.52
CA LEU A 130 19.41 14.67 -12.69
C LEU A 130 18.73 15.57 -11.63
N VAL A 131 19.46 15.92 -10.56
CA VAL A 131 18.95 16.73 -9.43
C VAL A 131 19.76 18.01 -9.37
N LEU A 132 19.07 19.15 -9.41
CA LEU A 132 19.65 20.48 -9.26
C LEU A 132 19.85 20.85 -7.78
N GLY A 133 18.89 20.48 -6.94
CA GLY A 133 18.89 20.78 -5.52
C GLY A 133 17.71 20.17 -4.79
N TYR A 134 17.56 20.51 -3.52
CA TYR A 134 16.57 19.97 -2.62
C TYR A 134 15.75 21.09 -1.97
N VAL A 135 14.52 20.78 -1.58
CA VAL A 135 13.65 21.70 -0.82
C VAL A 135 13.17 20.96 0.41
N TYR A 136 13.39 21.53 1.59
CA TYR A 136 13.00 20.92 2.85
C TYR A 136 12.05 21.83 3.62
N GLY A 137 10.94 21.27 4.10
CA GLY A 137 10.03 21.97 5.02
C GLY A 137 8.57 21.57 4.86
N ALA A 138 7.76 21.93 5.87
CA ALA A 138 6.33 21.72 5.89
C ALA A 138 5.59 23.06 5.79
N GLY A 139 4.56 23.14 4.94
CA GLY A 139 3.77 24.37 4.77
C GLY A 139 4.56 25.51 4.10
N SER A 140 4.55 26.69 4.73
CA SER A 140 5.11 27.95 4.21
C SER A 140 6.60 28.17 4.49
N THR A 141 7.18 27.40 5.42
CA THR A 141 8.61 27.51 5.74
C THR A 141 9.36 26.44 4.95
N ARG A 142 9.95 26.84 3.82
CA ARG A 142 10.75 25.94 2.97
C ARG A 142 12.16 26.50 2.83
N VAL A 143 13.14 25.65 3.09
CA VAL A 143 14.56 25.92 2.87
C VAL A 143 14.96 25.23 1.57
N GLN A 144 15.65 25.94 0.69
CA GLN A 144 16.24 25.37 -0.50
C GLN A 144 17.70 25.04 -0.19
N TYR A 145 18.11 23.84 -0.56
CA TYR A 145 19.48 23.36 -0.47
C TYR A 145 20.02 23.11 -1.88
N ASP A 146 21.29 23.41 -2.07
CA ASP A 146 22.02 22.99 -3.26
C ASP A 146 22.22 21.47 -3.29
N TYR A 147 22.49 20.90 -4.47
CA TYR A 147 22.83 19.49 -4.60
C TYR A 147 24.02 19.07 -3.73
N SER A 148 24.99 19.97 -3.54
CA SER A 148 26.17 19.73 -2.70
C SER A 148 25.86 19.76 -1.20
N GLU A 149 24.78 20.39 -0.75
CA GLU A 149 24.48 20.52 0.68
C GLU A 149 23.75 19.31 1.27
N VAL A 150 23.26 18.38 0.43
CA VAL A 150 22.50 17.21 0.90
C VAL A 150 23.08 15.92 0.32
N ILE A 151 23.21 14.91 1.16
CA ILE A 151 23.50 13.53 0.75
C ILE A 151 22.18 12.76 0.68
N HIS A 152 21.88 12.21 -0.50
CA HIS A 152 20.68 11.40 -0.75
C HIS A 152 21.02 9.90 -0.80
N PHE A 153 20.58 9.18 0.21
CA PHE A 153 20.74 7.74 0.33
C PHE A 153 19.51 7.03 -0.25
N LYS A 154 19.61 6.54 -1.48
CA LYS A 154 18.56 5.72 -2.13
C LYS A 154 18.70 4.26 -1.71
N ARG A 155 17.60 3.58 -1.37
CA ARG A 155 17.61 2.15 -1.05
C ARG A 155 17.80 1.29 -2.30
N ALA A 156 16.93 1.49 -3.28
CA ALA A 156 16.91 0.83 -4.59
C ALA A 156 16.38 1.83 -5.62
N PRO A 157 16.75 1.74 -6.90
CA PRO A 157 16.17 2.59 -7.92
C PRO A 157 14.65 2.38 -7.99
N SER A 158 13.89 3.48 -8.06
CA SER A 158 12.45 3.39 -8.30
C SER A 158 12.18 3.01 -9.76
N MET A 159 11.14 2.19 -9.98
CA MET A 159 10.69 1.82 -11.33
C MET A 159 9.93 2.95 -12.03
N TYR A 160 9.44 3.93 -11.26
CA TYR A 160 8.59 5.02 -11.75
C TYR A 160 9.34 6.35 -11.90
N SER A 161 10.49 6.50 -11.22
CA SER A 161 11.27 7.73 -11.26
C SER A 161 12.76 7.46 -11.01
N SER A 162 13.62 7.98 -11.87
CA SER A 162 15.08 7.94 -11.66
C SER A 162 15.54 8.85 -10.50
N LEU A 163 14.71 9.82 -10.10
CA LEU A 163 15.04 10.80 -9.06
C LEU A 163 14.92 10.20 -7.65
N TRP A 164 14.00 9.27 -7.45
CA TRP A 164 13.68 8.70 -6.13
C TRP A 164 14.13 7.25 -5.99
N GLY A 165 14.38 6.85 -4.75
CA GLY A 165 14.47 5.44 -4.37
C GLY A 165 13.10 4.85 -4.04
N SER A 166 12.99 3.52 -4.11
CA SER A 166 11.79 2.77 -3.74
C SER A 166 11.98 1.97 -2.44
N SER A 167 10.88 1.83 -1.70
CA SER A 167 10.78 0.92 -0.56
C SER A 167 10.11 -0.38 -1.01
N PRO A 168 10.48 -1.57 -0.51
CA PRO A 168 9.73 -2.79 -0.70
C PRO A 168 8.32 -2.70 -0.16
N LEU A 169 8.03 -1.80 0.80
CA LEU A 169 6.66 -1.55 1.22
C LEU A 169 5.77 -1.15 0.04
N GLN A 170 6.32 -0.41 -0.94
CA GLN A 170 5.58 -0.04 -2.14
C GLN A 170 5.21 -1.27 -3.00
N ALA A 171 5.98 -2.35 -2.91
CA ALA A 171 5.70 -3.59 -3.64
C ALA A 171 4.64 -4.47 -2.96
N VAL A 172 4.40 -4.28 -1.66
CA VAL A 172 3.41 -5.04 -0.86
C VAL A 172 2.41 -4.13 -0.14
N ALA A 173 2.12 -2.97 -0.73
CA ALA A 173 1.27 -1.96 -0.12
C ALA A 173 -0.16 -2.47 0.07
N ALA A 174 -0.69 -3.17 -0.93
CA ALA A 174 -2.04 -3.75 -0.86
C ALA A 174 -2.14 -4.81 0.25
N GLU A 175 -1.15 -5.68 0.40
CA GLU A 175 -1.10 -6.70 1.45
C GLU A 175 -0.96 -6.07 2.84
N ALA A 176 -0.19 -4.98 2.96
CA ALA A 176 -0.09 -4.20 4.19
C ALA A 176 -1.44 -3.54 4.56
N ASP A 177 -2.11 -2.92 3.59
CA ASP A 177 -3.43 -2.30 3.78
C ASP A 177 -4.48 -3.34 4.16
N LEU A 178 -4.48 -4.52 3.52
CA LEU A 178 -5.38 -5.62 3.87
C LEU A 178 -5.13 -6.14 5.28
N LEU A 179 -3.87 -6.23 5.71
CA LEU A 179 -3.51 -6.63 7.07
C LEU A 179 -3.95 -5.57 8.11
N GLU A 180 -3.76 -4.29 7.80
CA GLU A 180 -4.23 -3.17 8.63
C GLU A 180 -5.76 -3.21 8.76
N MET A 181 -6.48 -3.29 7.64
CA MET A 181 -7.94 -3.35 7.63
C MET A 181 -8.49 -4.58 8.36
N ALA A 182 -7.86 -5.74 8.20
CA ALA A 182 -8.24 -6.94 8.96
C ALA A 182 -8.07 -6.71 10.48
N THR A 183 -7.01 -6.00 10.88
CA THR A 183 -6.76 -5.66 12.29
C THR A 183 -7.76 -4.63 12.82
N LEU A 184 -8.07 -3.59 12.03
CA LEU A 184 -9.05 -2.57 12.39
C LEU A 184 -10.47 -3.13 12.46
N ASN A 185 -10.84 -4.02 11.55
CA ASN A 185 -12.11 -4.73 11.60
C ASN A 185 -12.23 -5.59 12.86
N GLU A 186 -11.16 -6.32 13.20
CA GLU A 186 -11.12 -7.11 14.44
C GLU A 186 -11.23 -6.20 15.67
N LEU A 187 -10.47 -5.10 15.72
CA LEU A 187 -10.57 -4.10 16.78
C LEU A 187 -11.99 -3.53 16.90
N ALA A 188 -12.64 -3.21 15.78
CA ALA A 188 -14.02 -2.74 15.75
C ALA A 188 -15.00 -3.81 16.24
N ASN A 189 -14.79 -5.07 15.91
CA ASN A 189 -15.59 -6.19 16.41
C ASN A 189 -15.46 -6.34 17.94
N TRP A 190 -14.25 -6.21 18.47
CA TRP A 190 -13.99 -6.22 19.92
C TRP A 190 -14.58 -4.99 20.61
N GLN A 191 -14.46 -3.81 20.00
CA GLN A 191 -14.95 -2.57 20.58
C GLN A 191 -16.48 -2.47 20.55
N ASN A 192 -17.11 -2.95 19.48
CA ASN A 192 -18.56 -2.87 19.34
C ASN A 192 -19.27 -4.09 19.93
N GLY A 193 -18.51 -5.03 20.50
CA GLY A 193 -19.01 -6.24 21.15
C GLY A 193 -19.82 -7.06 20.16
N CYS A 194 -19.15 -7.89 19.36
CA CYS A 194 -19.71 -8.94 18.49
C CYS A 194 -21.21 -8.77 18.27
N SER A 195 -21.57 -8.12 17.14
CA SER A 195 -22.94 -7.77 16.74
C SER A 195 -23.96 -8.63 17.47
N LEU A 196 -24.86 -8.01 18.25
CA LEU A 196 -26.07 -8.69 18.68
C LEU A 196 -26.69 -9.26 17.40
N ASN A 197 -26.50 -10.56 17.19
CA ASN A 197 -27.05 -11.32 16.08
C ASN A 197 -28.52 -11.50 16.39
N LEU A 198 -29.22 -10.41 16.66
CA LEU A 198 -30.56 -10.37 17.20
C LEU A 198 -31.38 -9.61 16.19
N VAL A 199 -32.29 -10.32 15.56
CA VAL A 199 -33.34 -9.71 14.77
C VAL A 199 -34.49 -9.46 15.74
N TYR A 200 -34.76 -8.19 15.99
CA TYR A 200 -35.98 -7.78 16.69
C TYR A 200 -37.11 -7.67 15.67
N LYS A 201 -38.04 -8.64 15.68
CA LYS A 201 -39.20 -8.61 14.80
C LYS A 201 -40.22 -7.60 15.35
N VAL A 202 -40.37 -6.50 14.63
CA VAL A 202 -41.42 -5.51 14.90
C VAL A 202 -42.76 -6.03 14.36
N SER A 203 -43.86 -5.74 15.07
CA SER A 203 -45.20 -6.12 14.63
C SER A 203 -45.51 -5.55 13.24
N PRO A 204 -46.18 -6.30 12.34
CA PRO A 204 -46.58 -5.80 11.01
C PRO A 204 -47.51 -4.58 11.06
N ASP A 205 -48.17 -4.31 12.20
CA ASP A 205 -49.04 -3.15 12.40
C ASP A 205 -48.29 -1.90 12.93
N ALA A 206 -46.96 -1.98 13.09
CA ALA A 206 -46.18 -0.88 13.67
C ALA A 206 -46.03 0.29 12.69
N THR A 207 -46.21 1.50 13.23
CA THR A 207 -46.07 2.74 12.45
C THR A 207 -44.59 3.07 12.22
N GLU A 208 -44.26 3.77 11.13
CA GLU A 208 -42.89 4.17 10.78
C GLU A 208 -42.18 4.95 11.91
N ALA A 209 -42.93 5.79 12.64
CA ALA A 209 -42.45 6.50 13.82
C ALA A 209 -42.05 5.54 14.96
N GLN A 210 -42.81 4.47 15.18
CA GLN A 210 -42.52 3.46 16.20
C GLN A 210 -41.27 2.65 15.82
N VAL A 211 -41.10 2.32 14.54
CA VAL A 211 -39.89 1.64 14.04
C VAL A 211 -38.65 2.50 14.25
N LYS A 212 -38.72 3.80 13.94
CA LYS A 212 -37.62 4.76 14.15
C LYS A 212 -37.28 4.90 15.64
N GLN A 213 -38.27 4.94 16.51
CA GLN A 213 -38.08 5.01 17.96
C GLN A 213 -37.45 3.74 18.53
N ILE A 214 -37.89 2.56 18.09
CA ILE A 214 -37.30 1.27 18.47
C ILE A 214 -35.84 1.19 18.02
N ARG A 215 -35.54 1.61 16.79
CA ARG A 215 -34.17 1.67 16.26
C ARG A 215 -33.26 2.57 17.08
N SER A 216 -33.70 3.80 17.36
CA SER A 216 -32.96 4.74 18.21
C SER A 216 -32.70 4.19 19.62
N GLN A 217 -33.69 3.53 20.22
CA GLN A 217 -33.53 2.91 21.54
C GLN A 217 -32.57 1.71 21.53
N LEU A 218 -32.56 0.94 20.43
CA LEU A 218 -31.64 -0.18 20.26
C LEU A 218 -30.19 0.33 20.08
N GLU A 219 -30.00 1.31 19.21
CA GLU A 219 -28.70 1.96 18.96
C GLU A 219 -28.18 2.59 20.26
N ALA A 220 -28.97 3.41 20.97
CA ALA A 220 -28.54 4.05 22.22
C ALA A 220 -28.21 3.07 23.37
N ARG A 221 -28.88 1.90 23.43
CA ARG A 221 -28.70 0.92 24.53
C ARG A 221 -27.67 -0.16 24.25
N HIS A 222 -27.29 -0.38 22.99
CA HIS A 222 -26.40 -1.48 22.62
C HIS A 222 -25.18 -1.05 21.80
N GLN A 223 -25.05 0.23 21.44
CA GLN A 223 -23.87 0.75 20.78
C GLN A 223 -22.72 0.96 21.79
N GLY A 224 -21.57 0.34 21.52
CA GLY A 224 -20.31 0.55 22.23
C GLY A 224 -19.98 -0.48 23.33
N VAL A 225 -18.68 -0.61 23.62
CA VAL A 225 -18.06 -1.63 24.50
C VAL A 225 -18.78 -1.80 25.84
N ALA A 226 -19.14 -0.67 26.47
CA ALA A 226 -19.70 -0.65 27.83
C ALA A 226 -21.17 -1.13 27.90
N GLN A 227 -21.84 -1.23 26.76
CA GLN A 227 -23.24 -1.60 26.64
C GLN A 227 -23.42 -3.03 26.08
N ALA A 228 -22.31 -3.74 25.84
CA ALA A 228 -22.32 -5.14 25.42
C ALA A 228 -23.02 -6.04 26.47
N ASN A 229 -23.73 -7.08 25.99
CA ASN A 229 -24.46 -8.07 26.80
C ASN A 229 -25.60 -7.52 27.67
N ARG A 230 -26.06 -6.29 27.45
CA ARG A 230 -27.28 -5.80 28.12
C ARG A 230 -28.51 -6.52 27.58
N VAL A 231 -29.48 -6.77 28.46
CA VAL A 231 -30.75 -7.42 28.09
C VAL A 231 -31.69 -6.37 27.49
N PHE A 232 -32.10 -6.57 26.24
CA PHE A 232 -33.16 -5.79 25.63
C PHE A 232 -34.52 -6.34 26.07
N VAL A 233 -35.42 -5.47 26.52
CA VAL A 233 -36.81 -5.83 26.86
C VAL A 233 -37.75 -5.03 25.98
N GLY A 234 -38.45 -5.72 25.08
CA GLY A 234 -39.43 -5.15 24.15
C GLY A 234 -40.63 -6.08 23.96
N SER A 235 -41.69 -5.60 23.31
CA SER A 235 -42.93 -6.34 23.07
C SER A 235 -42.89 -7.27 21.85
N GLY A 236 -41.83 -7.21 21.04
CA GLY A 236 -41.61 -8.03 19.85
C GLY A 236 -40.76 -9.28 20.10
N GLU A 237 -40.78 -10.21 19.15
CA GLU A 237 -39.98 -11.43 19.22
C GLU A 237 -38.51 -11.11 18.90
N LEU A 238 -37.62 -11.42 19.85
CA LEU A 238 -36.18 -11.29 19.70
C LEU A 238 -35.61 -12.63 19.28
N THR A 239 -35.28 -12.78 17.99
CA THR A 239 -34.68 -14.01 17.47
C THR A 239 -33.18 -13.86 17.35
N SER A 240 -32.42 -14.80 17.93
CA SER A 240 -31.00 -14.91 17.66
C SER A 240 -30.77 -15.55 16.29
N LEU A 241 -30.10 -14.81 15.40
CA LEU A 241 -29.39 -15.38 14.27
C LEU A 241 -28.21 -16.17 14.82
N ASP A 242 -28.29 -17.50 14.72
CA ASP A 242 -27.13 -18.38 14.91
C ASP A 242 -26.17 -18.18 13.73
N LEU A 243 -25.49 -17.05 13.70
CA LEU A 243 -24.20 -16.98 13.06
C LEU A 243 -23.32 -17.88 13.91
N LYS A 244 -23.13 -19.13 13.45
CA LYS A 244 -22.02 -19.96 13.91
C LYS A 244 -20.82 -19.05 13.88
N ALA A 245 -20.30 -18.68 15.06
CA ALA A 245 -19.13 -17.85 15.20
C ALA A 245 -18.05 -18.54 14.39
N LYS A 246 -17.93 -18.17 13.12
CA LYS A 246 -16.99 -18.76 12.19
C LYS A 246 -15.68 -18.20 12.71
N GLU A 247 -15.05 -19.05 13.50
CA GLU A 247 -14.10 -18.72 14.56
C GLU A 247 -12.98 -17.85 14.00
N MET A 248 -12.63 -16.75 14.68
CA MET A 248 -11.42 -15.94 14.42
C MET A 248 -11.15 -15.66 12.93
N GLN A 249 -12.15 -15.11 12.23
CA GLN A 249 -12.11 -14.87 10.79
C GLN A 249 -10.85 -14.10 10.38
N TYR A 250 -10.01 -14.82 9.64
CA TYR A 250 -8.84 -14.35 8.88
C TYR A 250 -7.45 -14.46 9.51
N ARG A 251 -7.24 -15.29 10.55
CA ARG A 251 -5.87 -15.59 11.05
C ARG A 251 -4.92 -16.15 9.98
N GLU A 252 -5.40 -17.07 9.13
CA GLU A 252 -4.59 -17.68 8.08
C GLU A 252 -4.19 -16.67 7.01
N GLY A 253 -5.12 -15.81 6.59
CA GLY A 253 -4.80 -14.77 5.63
C GLY A 253 -3.95 -13.64 6.24
N GLN A 254 -4.13 -13.30 7.52
CA GLN A 254 -3.19 -12.44 8.25
C GLN A 254 -1.77 -13.04 8.29
N ARG A 255 -1.64 -14.36 8.46
CA ARG A 255 -0.34 -15.06 8.38
C ARG A 255 0.25 -14.97 6.98
N TYR A 256 -0.57 -15.17 5.94
CA TYR A 256 -0.13 -15.05 4.55
C TYR A 256 0.36 -13.64 4.21
N TYR A 257 -0.39 -12.59 4.55
CA TYR A 257 0.04 -11.20 4.33
C TYR A 257 1.29 -10.87 5.13
N SER A 258 1.37 -11.32 6.39
CA SER A 258 2.59 -11.17 7.20
C SER A 258 3.80 -11.84 6.54
N GLN A 259 3.64 -13.03 5.95
CA GLN A 259 4.71 -13.71 5.21
C GLN A 259 5.13 -12.94 3.96
N MET A 260 4.18 -12.41 3.18
CA MET A 260 4.49 -11.58 2.01
C MET A 260 5.27 -10.32 2.38
N ILE A 261 4.86 -9.63 3.45
CA ILE A 261 5.57 -8.46 3.97
C ILE A 261 6.99 -8.85 4.41
N LEU A 262 7.14 -9.92 5.19
CA LEU A 262 8.47 -10.40 5.62
C LEU A 262 9.36 -10.78 4.42
N ALA A 263 8.80 -11.44 3.40
CA ALA A 263 9.51 -11.78 2.17
C ALA A 263 9.97 -10.55 1.39
N ALA A 264 9.13 -9.52 1.26
CA ALA A 264 9.49 -8.26 0.60
C ALA A 264 10.68 -7.56 1.29
N TYR A 265 10.75 -7.62 2.61
CA TYR A 265 11.88 -7.09 3.39
C TYR A 265 13.07 -8.06 3.49
N ARG A 266 12.96 -9.28 2.95
CA ARG A 266 13.93 -10.38 3.08
C ARG A 266 14.25 -10.67 4.55
N VAL A 267 13.21 -10.86 5.35
CA VAL A 267 13.30 -11.26 6.75
C VAL A 267 12.72 -12.68 6.86
N PRO A 268 13.52 -13.70 7.23
CA PRO A 268 13.00 -15.05 7.41
C PRO A 268 11.94 -15.11 8.52
N GLU A 269 10.88 -15.91 8.33
CA GLU A 269 9.79 -16.04 9.30
C GLU A 269 10.28 -16.53 10.68
N SER A 270 11.27 -17.42 10.69
CA SER A 270 11.90 -17.95 11.91
C SER A 270 12.58 -16.89 12.78
N LYS A 271 12.96 -15.73 12.21
CA LYS A 271 13.51 -14.61 12.98
C LYS A 271 12.46 -13.88 13.81
N VAL A 272 11.22 -13.85 13.33
CA VAL A 272 10.10 -13.17 14.02
C VAL A 272 9.33 -14.16 14.89
N ARG A 273 9.21 -15.41 14.45
CA ARG A 273 8.46 -16.47 15.13
C ARG A 273 9.39 -17.53 15.72
N LEU A 274 10.04 -17.16 16.84
CA LEU A 274 11.01 -18.02 17.53
C LEU A 274 10.44 -19.37 17.99
N ASN A 275 9.14 -19.45 18.27
CA ASN A 275 8.51 -20.67 18.81
C ASN A 275 8.26 -21.77 17.75
N ASP A 276 8.24 -21.42 16.46
CA ASP A 276 7.94 -22.37 15.37
C ASP A 276 9.20 -22.98 14.73
N ALA A 277 10.40 -22.50 15.10
CA ALA A 277 11.66 -22.90 14.47
C ALA A 277 12.49 -23.85 15.36
N ASN A 278 13.09 -24.87 14.74
CA ASN A 278 14.12 -25.67 15.39
C ASN A 278 15.48 -24.93 15.36
N LEU A 279 16.41 -25.28 16.25
CA LEU A 279 17.70 -24.57 16.38
C LEU A 279 18.53 -24.61 15.09
N GLY A 280 18.43 -25.70 14.31
CA GLY A 280 19.11 -25.83 13.02
C GLY A 280 18.56 -24.86 11.97
N SER A 281 17.22 -24.78 11.82
CA SER A 281 16.57 -23.87 10.88
C SER A 281 16.73 -22.42 11.28
N ALA A 282 16.79 -22.11 12.59
CA ALA A 282 17.11 -20.79 13.08
C ALA A 282 18.54 -20.37 12.67
N ARG A 283 19.56 -21.23 12.86
CA ARG A 283 20.95 -20.91 12.46
C ARG A 283 21.10 -20.68 10.95
N THR A 284 20.42 -21.47 10.12
CA THR A 284 20.44 -21.27 8.66
C THR A 284 19.75 -19.96 8.27
N ALA A 285 18.61 -19.65 8.88
CA ALA A 285 17.91 -18.40 8.64
C ALA A 285 18.70 -17.16 9.11
N ASP A 286 19.50 -17.29 10.18
CA ASP A 286 20.42 -16.24 10.61
C ASP A 286 21.47 -15.93 9.55
N ILE A 287 22.05 -16.96 8.94
CA ILE A 287 23.04 -16.82 7.87
C ILE A 287 22.39 -16.17 6.65
N GLU A 288 21.23 -16.66 6.21
CA GLU A 288 20.47 -16.11 5.08
C GLU A 288 20.09 -14.64 5.32
N PHE A 289 19.62 -14.31 6.52
CA PHE A 289 19.27 -12.93 6.87
C PHE A 289 20.49 -12.00 6.82
N LEU A 290 21.65 -12.44 7.33
CA LEU A 290 22.87 -11.64 7.29
C LEU A 290 23.42 -11.51 5.86
N SER A 291 23.38 -12.57 5.05
CA SER A 291 23.93 -12.58 3.68
C SER A 291 23.04 -11.83 2.69
N GLU A 292 21.73 -12.07 2.70
CA GLU A 292 20.80 -11.57 1.67
C GLU A 292 20.14 -10.24 2.03
N SER A 293 20.09 -9.91 3.31
CA SER A 293 19.36 -8.75 3.84
C SER A 293 20.30 -7.68 4.40
N ILE A 294 21.12 -8.01 5.40
CA ILE A 294 21.95 -7.00 6.11
C ILE A 294 23.18 -6.61 5.29
N ARG A 295 23.95 -7.59 4.79
CA ARG A 295 25.19 -7.31 4.05
C ARG A 295 24.98 -6.35 2.85
N PRO A 296 23.96 -6.52 1.98
CA PRO A 296 23.72 -5.59 0.89
C PRO A 296 23.40 -4.16 1.35
N MET A 297 22.76 -3.99 2.52
CA MET A 297 22.53 -2.66 3.10
C MET A 297 23.84 -2.01 3.53
N LEU A 298 24.69 -2.76 4.22
CA LEU A 298 25.99 -2.27 4.70
C LEU A 298 26.89 -1.87 3.52
N VAL A 299 26.97 -2.72 2.49
CA VAL A 299 27.74 -2.44 1.28
C VAL A 299 27.25 -1.16 0.60
N ARG A 300 25.94 -1.04 0.36
CA ARG A 300 25.35 0.17 -0.24
C ARG A 300 25.66 1.42 0.58
N MET A 301 25.57 1.35 1.90
CA MET A 301 25.90 2.47 2.79
C MET A 301 27.37 2.86 2.68
N ALA A 302 28.28 1.88 2.73
CA ALA A 302 29.72 2.12 2.63
C ALA A 302 30.10 2.73 1.27
N GLU A 303 29.53 2.24 0.18
CA GLU A 303 29.78 2.77 -1.17
C GLU A 303 29.21 4.19 -1.36
N THR A 304 28.03 4.46 -0.80
CA THR A 304 27.39 5.79 -0.84
C THR A 304 28.21 6.79 -0.03
N LEU A 305 28.62 6.45 1.19
CA LEU A 305 29.48 7.32 2.02
C LEU A 305 30.86 7.52 1.40
N THR A 306 31.44 6.49 0.79
CA THR A 306 32.72 6.62 0.11
C THR A 306 32.63 7.63 -1.04
N GLU A 307 31.57 7.59 -1.84
CA GLU A 307 31.39 8.51 -2.97
C GLU A 307 30.99 9.92 -2.52
N GLU A 308 29.93 10.02 -1.72
CA GLU A 308 29.31 11.30 -1.37
C GLU A 308 30.10 12.03 -0.29
N LEU A 309 30.48 11.35 0.79
CA LEU A 309 31.16 11.98 1.93
C LEU A 309 32.67 12.14 1.66
N LEU A 310 33.39 11.05 1.37
CA LEU A 310 34.85 11.12 1.25
C LEU A 310 35.30 11.88 0.00
N TYR A 311 34.78 11.52 -1.17
CA TYR A 311 35.27 12.09 -2.43
C TYR A 311 34.63 13.44 -2.75
N LYS A 312 33.30 13.55 -2.68
CA LYS A 312 32.61 14.78 -3.08
C LYS A 312 32.64 15.88 -2.02
N ARG A 313 32.41 15.56 -0.73
CA ARG A 313 32.36 16.59 0.34
C ARG A 313 33.72 16.90 0.94
N LEU A 314 34.50 15.87 1.27
CA LEU A 314 35.80 16.05 1.93
C LEU A 314 36.99 16.12 0.96
N GLY A 315 36.76 15.91 -0.35
CA GLY A 315 37.76 16.13 -1.39
C GLY A 315 38.91 15.11 -1.43
N TYR A 316 38.73 13.91 -0.88
CA TYR A 316 39.75 12.86 -0.94
C TYR A 316 39.92 12.34 -2.38
N GLU A 317 41.16 12.00 -2.77
CA GLU A 317 41.45 11.40 -4.07
C GLU A 317 40.76 10.03 -4.19
N ARG A 318 40.06 9.77 -5.31
CA ARG A 318 39.35 8.50 -5.54
C ARG A 318 40.30 7.30 -5.42
N GLY A 319 39.92 6.31 -4.62
CA GLY A 319 40.71 5.11 -4.37
C GLY A 319 41.88 5.29 -3.40
N SER A 320 42.11 6.51 -2.88
CA SER A 320 43.10 6.73 -1.82
C SER A 320 42.61 6.21 -0.47
N VAL A 321 41.33 6.40 -0.19
CA VAL A 321 40.62 5.98 1.02
C VAL A 321 39.22 5.51 0.67
N TRP A 322 38.68 4.55 1.41
CA TRP A 322 37.31 4.08 1.23
C TRP A 322 36.74 3.50 2.53
N PHE A 323 35.42 3.44 2.63
CA PHE A 323 34.75 2.75 3.72
C PHE A 323 34.39 1.31 3.34
N ALA A 324 34.46 0.40 4.31
CA ALA A 324 33.94 -0.95 4.20
C ALA A 324 33.61 -1.54 5.58
N TYR A 325 32.75 -2.55 5.59
CA TYR A 325 32.44 -3.34 6.79
C TYR A 325 33.27 -4.63 6.78
N ASP A 326 33.48 -5.21 7.96
CA ASP A 326 34.02 -6.57 8.06
C ASP A 326 32.96 -7.60 7.57
N ASP A 327 33.41 -8.80 7.18
CA ASP A 327 32.47 -9.89 6.84
C ASP A 327 31.63 -10.27 8.08
N ILE A 328 30.33 -10.01 7.99
CA ILE A 328 29.37 -10.23 9.08
C ILE A 328 28.79 -11.64 9.09
N VAL A 329 28.93 -12.41 8.01
CA VAL A 329 28.27 -13.71 7.89
C VAL A 329 29.13 -14.78 8.55
N PRO A 330 28.61 -15.48 9.57
CA PRO A 330 29.34 -16.59 10.17
C PRO A 330 29.59 -17.67 9.12
N ARG A 331 30.88 -17.95 8.86
CA ARG A 331 31.28 -19.10 8.05
C ARG A 331 31.47 -20.31 8.93
N ASP A 332 31.06 -21.47 8.43
CA ASP A 332 31.43 -22.74 9.05
C ASP A 332 32.90 -23.04 8.74
N ILE A 333 33.77 -22.53 9.61
CA ILE A 333 35.23 -22.67 9.50
C ILE A 333 35.61 -24.15 9.59
N ALA A 334 34.87 -24.98 10.32
CA ALA A 334 35.18 -26.41 10.45
C ALA A 334 34.98 -27.12 9.11
N THR A 335 33.84 -26.87 8.46
CA THR A 335 33.54 -27.43 7.14
C THR A 335 34.52 -26.93 6.07
N ILE A 336 34.83 -25.63 6.06
CA ILE A 336 35.78 -25.03 5.11
C ILE A 336 37.20 -25.59 5.31
N ASN A 337 37.66 -25.70 6.56
CA ASN A 337 38.97 -26.25 6.87
C ASN A 337 39.06 -27.74 6.51
N ALA A 338 38.01 -28.52 6.80
CA ALA A 338 37.96 -29.95 6.43
C ALA A 338 38.01 -30.15 4.91
N ALA A 339 37.28 -29.32 4.15
CA ALA A 339 37.33 -29.33 2.70
C ALA A 339 38.73 -28.98 2.17
N ALA A 340 39.35 -27.92 2.69
CA ALA A 340 40.70 -27.51 2.30
C ALA A 340 41.74 -28.60 2.61
N VAL A 341 41.65 -29.24 3.79
CA VAL A 341 42.52 -30.39 4.14
C VAL A 341 42.32 -31.55 3.16
N GLY A 342 41.08 -31.88 2.81
CA GLY A 342 40.78 -32.93 1.83
C GLY A 342 41.34 -32.63 0.44
N LEU A 343 41.24 -31.39 -0.03
CA LEU A 343 41.77 -30.98 -1.35
C LEU A 343 43.31 -31.05 -1.41
N VAL A 344 44.00 -30.69 -0.32
CA VAL A 344 45.45 -30.83 -0.21
C VAL A 344 45.87 -32.30 -0.16
N GLN A 345 45.15 -33.13 0.62
CA GLN A 345 45.40 -34.57 0.72
C GLN A 345 45.20 -35.28 -0.63
N ASN A 346 44.19 -34.87 -1.40
CA ASN A 346 43.87 -35.43 -2.71
C ASN A 346 44.75 -34.88 -3.85
N ARG A 347 45.76 -34.04 -3.54
CA ARG A 347 46.67 -33.42 -4.51
C ARG A 347 45.97 -32.54 -5.56
N ILE A 348 44.82 -31.98 -5.21
CA ILE A 348 44.14 -31.00 -6.07
C ILE A 348 44.72 -29.61 -5.79
N TRP A 349 44.99 -29.29 -4.53
CA TRP A 349 45.63 -28.04 -4.11
C TRP A 349 46.98 -28.30 -3.44
N THR A 350 47.91 -27.37 -3.63
CA THR A 350 49.13 -27.25 -2.82
C THR A 350 48.78 -26.68 -1.43
N PRO A 351 49.59 -26.93 -0.39
CA PRO A 351 49.41 -26.31 0.91
C PRO A 351 49.34 -24.78 0.85
N ASP A 352 50.13 -24.12 -0.02
CA ASP A 352 50.09 -22.66 -0.16
C ASP A 352 48.84 -22.17 -0.89
N GLU A 353 48.30 -22.91 -1.87
CA GLU A 353 46.99 -22.59 -2.48
C GLU A 353 45.86 -22.69 -1.45
N ALA A 354 45.84 -23.75 -0.65
CA ALA A 354 44.85 -23.91 0.42
C ALA A 354 45.00 -22.84 1.51
N ARG A 355 46.23 -22.47 1.88
CA ARG A 355 46.50 -21.38 2.83
C ARG A 355 46.06 -20.04 2.26
N ALA A 356 46.35 -19.75 0.99
CA ALA A 356 45.91 -18.53 0.33
C ALA A 356 44.38 -18.40 0.32
N GLU A 357 43.67 -19.50 0.00
CA GLU A 357 42.20 -19.52 0.01
C GLU A 357 41.61 -19.27 1.40
N LEU A 358 42.23 -19.86 2.45
CA LEU A 358 41.85 -19.65 3.84
C LEU A 358 42.33 -18.30 4.41
N GLY A 359 43.10 -17.52 3.65
CA GLY A 359 43.66 -16.25 4.06
C GLY A 359 44.79 -16.37 5.07
N TYR A 360 45.61 -17.40 4.98
CA TYR A 360 46.91 -17.50 5.62
C TYR A 360 48.03 -17.15 4.63
N GLY A 361 49.14 -16.59 5.12
CA GLY A 361 50.33 -16.38 4.30
C GLY A 361 51.02 -17.70 3.92
N PRO A 362 51.82 -17.72 2.84
CA PRO A 362 52.54 -18.91 2.41
C PRO A 362 53.50 -19.41 3.49
N LEU A 363 53.82 -20.70 3.45
CA LEU A 363 54.82 -21.27 4.35
C LEU A 363 56.23 -20.72 4.05
N PRO A 364 57.10 -20.57 5.07
CA PRO A 364 58.48 -20.17 4.86
C PRO A 364 59.21 -21.12 3.89
N ASN A 365 60.20 -20.59 3.17
CA ASN A 365 61.13 -21.36 2.33
C ASN A 365 60.49 -22.16 1.17
N GLY A 366 59.28 -21.80 0.72
CA GLY A 366 58.62 -22.45 -0.42
C GLY A 366 58.16 -23.88 -0.12
N GLU A 367 58.03 -24.24 1.15
CA GLU A 367 57.62 -25.59 1.58
C GLU A 367 56.17 -25.92 1.18
N GLY A 368 55.32 -24.90 1.03
CA GLY A 368 53.93 -25.09 0.65
C GLY A 368 53.63 -25.04 -0.85
N GLU A 369 54.63 -24.76 -1.70
CA GLU A 369 54.46 -24.73 -3.17
C GLU A 369 54.41 -26.14 -3.80
N LYS A 370 54.78 -27.18 -3.04
CA LYS A 370 54.82 -28.56 -3.51
C LYS A 370 53.57 -29.31 -3.08
N LEU A 371 52.98 -30.07 -4.00
CA LEU A 371 51.92 -31.03 -3.67
C LEU A 371 52.44 -32.02 -2.64
N VAL A 372 51.69 -32.21 -1.55
CA VAL A 372 52.09 -33.11 -0.47
C VAL A 372 52.15 -34.53 -1.04
N THR A 373 53.32 -35.16 -0.92
CA THR A 373 53.45 -36.59 -1.18
C THR A 373 53.01 -37.29 0.10
N PRO A 374 51.95 -38.11 0.10
CA PRO A 374 51.51 -38.78 1.31
C PRO A 374 52.65 -39.67 1.80
N LEU A 375 53.19 -39.39 2.99
CA LEU A 375 53.93 -40.41 3.71
C LEU A 375 52.92 -41.53 3.98
N GLY A 376 53.24 -42.73 3.52
CA GLY A 376 52.28 -43.80 3.34
C GLY A 376 51.46 -44.16 4.59
N GLY A 377 50.24 -44.65 4.32
CA GLY A 377 49.52 -45.55 5.21
C GLY A 377 48.79 -44.94 6.41
N PHE A 378 47.48 -44.79 6.23
CA PHE A 378 46.38 -44.95 7.20
C PHE A 378 45.82 -43.75 7.99
N ALA A 379 44.49 -43.92 8.18
CA ALA A 379 43.51 -43.24 9.01
C ALA A 379 43.00 -41.87 8.53
N THR A 380 41.84 -41.90 7.86
CA THR A 380 40.83 -40.85 8.02
C THR A 380 40.63 -40.61 9.52
N PRO A 381 40.76 -39.37 10.02
CA PRO A 381 40.42 -39.10 11.41
C PRO A 381 38.93 -39.42 11.57
N ALA A 382 38.61 -40.31 12.51
CA ALA A 382 37.24 -40.50 12.93
C ALA A 382 36.70 -39.14 13.37
N ALA A 383 35.52 -38.77 12.86
CA ALA A 383 34.80 -37.58 13.31
C ALA A 383 34.69 -37.61 14.85
N PRO A 384 34.80 -36.46 15.54
CA PRO A 384 34.58 -36.43 16.98
C PRO A 384 33.18 -36.96 17.25
N VAL A 385 33.10 -38.08 17.98
CA VAL A 385 31.85 -38.56 18.55
C VAL A 385 31.50 -37.58 19.66
N ILE A 386 30.61 -36.65 19.33
CA ILE A 386 29.87 -35.85 20.31
C ILE A 386 28.76 -36.76 20.82
N ASP A 387 28.79 -37.05 22.12
CA ASP A 387 27.72 -37.78 22.80
C ASP A 387 26.39 -37.04 22.60
N GLY A 388 25.44 -37.73 21.95
CA GLY A 388 24.02 -37.48 22.07
C GLY A 388 23.46 -36.23 21.37
N GLU A 389 23.49 -36.18 20.03
CA GLU A 389 22.40 -35.53 19.27
C GLU A 389 22.41 -35.98 17.80
N LYS A 390 21.30 -36.54 17.33
CA LYS A 390 21.14 -36.94 15.92
C LYS A 390 20.97 -35.68 15.05
N VAL A 391 21.95 -35.42 14.20
CA VAL A 391 21.85 -34.42 13.11
C VAL A 391 20.94 -34.99 12.00
N PRO A 392 19.93 -34.24 11.51
CA PRO A 392 19.15 -34.67 10.35
C PRO A 392 20.01 -34.57 9.07
N GLN A 393 20.08 -35.65 8.30
CA GLN A 393 20.68 -35.64 6.96
C GLN A 393 19.77 -34.85 5.99
N SER A 394 20.37 -33.97 5.18
CA SER A 394 19.66 -33.28 4.09
C SER A 394 19.20 -34.27 3.01
N PRO A 395 18.06 -34.03 2.33
CA PRO A 395 17.56 -34.91 1.29
C PRO A 395 18.49 -34.88 0.07
N GLN A 396 18.99 -36.04 -0.35
CA GLN A 396 19.66 -36.22 -1.63
C GLN A 396 18.61 -36.28 -2.75
N GLY A 397 18.80 -35.50 -3.81
CA GLY A 397 17.94 -35.51 -5.00
C GLY A 397 17.97 -36.86 -5.74
N PRO A 398 16.94 -37.16 -6.56
CA PRO A 398 16.73 -38.50 -7.10
C PRO A 398 17.80 -38.86 -8.16
N LYS A 399 18.51 -39.96 -7.94
CA LYS A 399 19.25 -40.66 -9.01
C LYS A 399 18.32 -41.67 -9.67
N LEU A 400 18.21 -41.55 -11.00
CA LEU A 400 17.55 -42.50 -11.89
C LEU A 400 18.36 -43.80 -11.98
N THR A 401 17.76 -44.93 -11.58
CA THR A 401 18.07 -46.26 -12.16
C THR A 401 16.87 -47.20 -12.00
N ASP A 402 16.55 -47.87 -13.10
CA ASP A 402 15.43 -48.79 -13.33
C ASP A 402 15.91 -50.26 -13.20
N PRO A 403 15.08 -51.31 -13.44
CA PRO A 403 14.56 -52.17 -12.38
C PRO A 403 15.00 -53.65 -12.49
N ALA A 404 14.97 -54.40 -11.37
CA ALA A 404 14.42 -55.77 -11.28
C ALA A 404 14.94 -56.59 -10.08
N THR A 405 14.01 -57.37 -9.52
CA THR A 405 14.16 -58.59 -8.71
C THR A 405 14.79 -58.46 -7.32
N ALA A 406 13.92 -58.48 -6.30
CA ALA A 406 14.28 -58.91 -4.95
C ALA A 406 13.32 -60.01 -4.49
N THR A 407 13.83 -61.24 -4.43
CA THR A 407 13.33 -62.31 -3.57
C THR A 407 14.21 -62.32 -2.32
N ALA A 408 13.65 -62.09 -1.13
CA ALA A 408 14.10 -62.71 0.12
C ALA A 408 13.15 -62.36 1.28
N VAL A 409 12.88 -63.39 2.08
CA VAL A 409 12.05 -63.46 3.29
C VAL A 409 12.90 -63.11 4.53
N ALA A 410 12.35 -62.33 5.49
CA ALA A 410 12.31 -62.62 6.94
C ALA A 410 12.09 -61.35 7.83
N ALA A 411 10.88 -61.29 8.41
CA ALA A 411 10.35 -60.76 9.70
C ALA A 411 11.12 -59.78 10.63
N PRO A 412 10.42 -59.08 11.55
CA PRO A 412 9.36 -58.07 11.33
C PRO A 412 9.72 -56.71 12.00
N PRO A 413 9.26 -55.55 11.49
CA PRO A 413 9.39 -54.30 12.22
C PRO A 413 8.15 -54.01 13.07
N ALA A 414 8.41 -53.59 14.32
CA ALA A 414 7.43 -52.96 15.19
C ALA A 414 6.84 -51.71 14.53
N ASP A 415 5.51 -51.58 14.65
CA ASP A 415 4.63 -50.44 14.37
C ASP A 415 5.23 -49.29 13.53
N LEU A 416 5.03 -49.37 12.20
CA LEU A 416 5.10 -48.22 11.31
C LEU A 416 4.02 -47.21 11.72
N ALA A 417 4.41 -46.17 12.45
CA ALA A 417 3.60 -44.98 12.61
C ALA A 417 3.36 -44.36 11.21
N LEU A 418 2.11 -44.41 10.75
CA LEU A 418 1.67 -43.75 9.52
C LEU A 418 1.90 -42.24 9.66
N ASN A 419 2.46 -41.59 8.64
CA ASN A 419 2.60 -40.14 8.64
C ASN A 419 1.24 -39.45 8.41
N GLY A 420 1.15 -38.14 8.67
CA GLY A 420 -0.12 -37.39 8.57
C GLY A 420 -0.81 -37.50 7.20
N ALA A 421 -0.03 -37.43 6.11
CA ALA A 421 -0.57 -37.55 4.75
C ALA A 421 -1.11 -38.96 4.42
N GLN A 422 -0.51 -40.00 5.02
CA GLN A 422 -0.97 -41.38 4.90
C GLN A 422 -2.28 -41.61 5.68
N ILE A 423 -2.42 -40.96 6.84
CA ILE A 423 -3.66 -41.00 7.64
C ILE A 423 -4.78 -40.27 6.89
N ASP A 424 -4.52 -39.10 6.32
CA ASP A 424 -5.52 -38.33 5.56
C ASP A 424 -6.02 -39.08 4.32
N SER A 425 -5.13 -39.80 3.64
CA SER A 425 -5.48 -40.63 2.48
C SER A 425 -6.36 -41.82 2.87
N LEU A 426 -6.08 -42.47 4.01
CA LEU A 426 -6.93 -43.52 4.58
C LEU A 426 -8.30 -42.98 4.98
N LEU A 427 -8.34 -41.81 5.62
CA LEU A 427 -9.57 -41.17 6.08
C LEU A 427 -10.46 -40.79 4.89
N SER A 428 -9.87 -40.27 3.82
CA SER A 428 -10.58 -39.84 2.61
C SER A 428 -11.26 -41.02 1.91
N ILE A 429 -10.54 -42.16 1.75
CA ILE A 429 -11.11 -43.36 1.14
C ILE A 429 -12.20 -43.96 2.03
N ALA A 430 -12.00 -43.97 3.36
CA ALA A 430 -13.00 -44.40 4.31
C ALA A 430 -14.29 -43.55 4.24
N GLN A 431 -14.17 -42.23 4.08
CA GLN A 431 -15.30 -41.32 3.91
C GLN A 431 -16.07 -41.58 2.60
N LEU A 432 -15.38 -41.89 1.50
CA LEU A 432 -16.02 -42.23 0.23
C LEU A 432 -16.83 -43.53 0.30
N VAL A 433 -16.35 -44.52 1.06
CA VAL A 433 -17.09 -45.76 1.33
C VAL A 433 -18.29 -45.49 2.24
N ALA A 434 -18.10 -44.72 3.31
CA ALA A 434 -19.18 -44.33 4.23
C ALA A 434 -20.28 -43.50 3.54
N ALA A 435 -19.92 -42.72 2.51
CA ALA A 435 -20.85 -41.96 1.69
C ALA A 435 -21.53 -42.81 0.59
N GLY A 436 -21.17 -44.09 0.45
CA GLY A 436 -21.68 -44.99 -0.60
C GLY A 436 -21.21 -44.65 -2.01
N GLN A 437 -20.24 -43.74 -2.15
CA GLN A 437 -19.69 -43.30 -3.44
C GLN A 437 -18.62 -44.24 -3.97
N LEU A 438 -18.02 -45.06 -3.10
CA LEU A 438 -17.04 -46.08 -3.47
C LEU A 438 -17.44 -47.45 -2.88
N PRO A 439 -17.62 -48.50 -3.71
CA PRO A 439 -17.91 -49.83 -3.20
C PRO A 439 -16.79 -50.35 -2.30
N ALA A 440 -17.15 -50.90 -1.14
CA ALA A 440 -16.20 -51.45 -0.17
C ALA A 440 -15.17 -52.45 -0.77
N PRO A 441 -15.52 -53.33 -1.73
CA PRO A 441 -14.53 -54.21 -2.36
C PRO A 441 -13.48 -53.43 -3.16
N ALA A 442 -13.88 -52.40 -3.90
CA ALA A 442 -12.98 -51.56 -4.68
C ALA A 442 -12.07 -50.71 -3.77
N ALA A 443 -12.60 -50.22 -2.65
CA ALA A 443 -11.84 -49.45 -1.67
C ALA A 443 -10.74 -50.30 -0.99
N LYS A 444 -11.03 -51.58 -0.70
CA LYS A 444 -10.04 -52.53 -0.15
C LYS A 444 -8.86 -52.72 -1.11
N GLU A 445 -9.13 -52.93 -2.39
CA GLU A 445 -8.07 -53.08 -3.42
C GLU A 445 -7.22 -51.81 -3.58
N ILE A 446 -7.85 -50.63 -3.58
CA ILE A 446 -7.13 -49.36 -3.64
C ILE A 446 -6.21 -49.19 -2.42
N LEU A 447 -6.70 -49.54 -1.22
CA LEU A 447 -5.92 -49.46 0.01
C LEU A 447 -4.80 -50.50 0.08
N TYR A 448 -5.00 -51.71 -0.47
CA TYR A 448 -3.93 -52.69 -0.60
C TYR A 448 -2.81 -52.23 -1.52
N ALA A 449 -3.16 -51.61 -2.66
CA ALA A 449 -2.19 -51.06 -3.59
C ALA A 449 -1.45 -49.85 -3.00
N ALA A 450 -2.15 -48.98 -2.27
CA ALA A 450 -1.59 -47.76 -1.69
C ALA A 450 -0.77 -47.99 -0.40
N PHE A 451 -1.12 -49.01 0.38
CA PHE A 451 -0.50 -49.28 1.69
C PHE A 451 -0.04 -50.75 1.82
N PRO A 452 0.93 -51.20 1.01
CA PRO A 452 1.37 -52.61 0.98
C PRO A 452 2.04 -53.07 2.28
N THR A 453 2.42 -52.14 3.16
CA THR A 453 3.03 -52.43 4.47
C THR A 453 2.01 -52.59 5.61
N VAL A 454 0.73 -52.25 5.37
CA VAL A 454 -0.34 -52.45 6.36
C VAL A 454 -0.94 -53.85 6.15
N PRO A 455 -1.07 -54.69 7.19
CA PRO A 455 -1.65 -56.02 7.05
C PRO A 455 -3.06 -55.96 6.46
N SER A 456 -3.33 -56.83 5.48
CA SER A 456 -4.58 -56.80 4.72
C SER A 456 -5.82 -56.99 5.61
N GLU A 457 -5.68 -57.78 6.67
CA GLU A 457 -6.70 -57.98 7.71
C GLU A 457 -7.09 -56.68 8.43
N ARG A 458 -6.13 -55.77 8.64
CA ARG A 458 -6.37 -54.49 9.32
C ARG A 458 -7.14 -53.52 8.43
N ILE A 459 -6.83 -53.49 7.13
CA ILE A 459 -7.57 -52.73 6.12
C ILE A 459 -9.00 -53.28 5.96
N ALA A 460 -9.14 -54.62 5.94
CA ALA A 460 -10.44 -55.27 5.89
C ALA A 460 -11.30 -54.94 7.12
N ALA A 461 -10.71 -54.84 8.31
CA ALA A 461 -11.41 -54.43 9.53
C ALA A 461 -11.86 -52.96 9.49
N ILE A 462 -11.03 -52.05 9.00
CA ILE A 462 -11.35 -50.61 8.87
C ILE A 462 -12.52 -50.41 7.90
N ILE A 463 -12.47 -51.05 6.74
CA ILE A 463 -13.53 -50.90 5.72
C ILE A 463 -14.77 -51.72 6.08
N GLY A 464 -14.60 -52.90 6.68
CA GLY A 464 -15.72 -53.75 7.11
C GLY A 464 -16.59 -53.11 8.20
N GLY A 465 -15.99 -52.27 9.07
CA GLY A 465 -16.75 -51.48 10.05
C GLY A 465 -17.60 -50.36 9.44
N LEU A 466 -17.39 -50.04 8.16
CA LEU A 466 -18.12 -49.02 7.40
C LEU A 466 -19.15 -49.65 6.44
N GLU A 467 -19.12 -50.97 6.25
CA GLU A 467 -20.12 -51.69 5.45
C GLU A 467 -21.49 -51.60 6.13
N GLY A 468 -22.40 -50.85 5.52
CA GLY A 468 -23.75 -50.60 6.06
C GLY A 468 -23.89 -49.35 6.93
N PHE A 469 -22.82 -48.55 7.08
CA PHE A 469 -22.93 -47.22 7.70
C PHE A 469 -23.73 -46.28 6.79
N LYS A 470 -24.92 -45.86 7.24
CA LYS A 470 -25.74 -44.85 6.57
C LYS A 470 -25.67 -43.54 7.35
N PRO A 471 -25.06 -42.47 6.81
CA PRO A 471 -25.17 -41.15 7.42
C PRO A 471 -26.63 -40.67 7.41
N ALA A 472 -27.05 -39.96 8.45
CA ALA A 472 -28.39 -39.39 8.55
C ALA A 472 -28.64 -38.43 7.37
N ALA A 473 -29.77 -38.61 6.68
CA ALA A 473 -30.09 -37.85 5.48
C ALA A 473 -30.34 -36.36 5.81
N PRO A 474 -29.84 -35.42 4.99
CA PRO A 474 -30.27 -34.03 5.06
C PRO A 474 -31.73 -33.89 4.59
N GLU A 475 -32.51 -33.05 5.30
CA GLU A 475 -33.86 -32.67 4.88
C GLU A 475 -33.82 -32.07 3.46
N SER A 476 -34.60 -32.69 2.56
CA SER A 476 -34.66 -32.33 1.16
C SER A 476 -35.67 -31.21 0.91
N GLN A 477 -35.28 -30.20 0.15
CA GLN A 477 -36.23 -29.43 -0.66
C GLN A 477 -36.17 -29.96 -2.09
N ALA A 478 -37.36 -30.30 -2.60
CA ALA A 478 -37.58 -30.99 -3.86
C ALA A 478 -37.36 -30.08 -5.10
N PRO A 479 -37.11 -30.67 -6.29
CA PRO A 479 -36.62 -29.93 -7.46
C PRO A 479 -37.65 -29.72 -8.60
N SER A 480 -37.33 -28.72 -9.41
CA SER A 480 -37.56 -28.55 -10.87
C SER A 480 -38.91 -28.04 -11.39
N ALA A 481 -38.87 -27.08 -12.34
CA ALA A 481 -39.01 -27.36 -13.79
C ALA A 481 -39.00 -26.07 -14.65
N LYS A 482 -38.68 -26.26 -15.94
CA LYS A 482 -38.47 -25.26 -17.02
C LYS A 482 -39.77 -24.66 -17.61
N GLY A 483 -39.70 -23.38 -17.98
CA GLY A 483 -40.09 -22.77 -19.26
C GLY A 483 -41.54 -22.83 -19.78
N SER A 484 -42.19 -21.66 -19.95
CA SER A 484 -42.93 -21.21 -21.17
C SER A 484 -43.47 -19.77 -21.01
N ALA A 485 -43.43 -18.97 -22.09
CA ALA A 485 -44.19 -17.71 -22.27
C ALA A 485 -45.37 -17.98 -23.25
N PRO A 486 -46.23 -17.02 -23.71
CA PRO A 486 -46.56 -15.64 -23.28
C PRO A 486 -48.10 -15.32 -23.18
N GLY A 487 -48.46 -14.16 -22.58
CA GLY A 487 -49.60 -13.31 -23.03
C GLY A 487 -50.90 -13.26 -22.20
N SER A 488 -51.27 -12.06 -21.71
CA SER A 488 -52.52 -11.31 -22.05
C SER A 488 -52.73 -10.07 -21.16
N ASN A 489 -53.43 -9.09 -21.72
CA ASN A 489 -53.52 -7.66 -21.36
C ASN A 489 -54.62 -7.28 -20.33
N ALA A 490 -54.29 -6.27 -19.50
CA ALA A 490 -55.10 -5.07 -19.12
C ALA A 490 -56.35 -5.20 -18.20
N PRO A 491 -56.92 -4.08 -17.67
CA PRO A 491 -56.33 -2.91 -16.97
C PRO A 491 -57.12 -2.48 -15.70
N ALA A 492 -56.58 -1.60 -14.83
CA ALA A 492 -57.37 -0.69 -13.99
C ALA A 492 -56.55 0.52 -13.48
N GLU A 493 -57.23 1.66 -13.46
CA GLU A 493 -56.81 3.07 -13.34
C GLU A 493 -56.86 3.62 -11.88
N PRO A 494 -56.61 4.93 -11.61
CA PRO A 494 -55.87 5.43 -10.45
C PRO A 494 -56.74 6.01 -9.31
N ALA A 495 -56.10 6.25 -8.16
CA ALA A 495 -56.58 7.20 -7.14
C ALA A 495 -55.37 7.71 -6.32
N GLU A 496 -55.36 8.85 -5.65
CA GLU A 496 -55.95 10.19 -5.77
C GLU A 496 -55.16 11.00 -4.71
N ALA A 497 -54.89 12.29 -4.95
CA ALA A 497 -54.02 13.10 -4.10
C ALA A 497 -54.63 13.40 -2.72
N ALA A 498 -53.81 13.30 -1.66
CA ALA A 498 -54.13 13.82 -0.33
C ALA A 498 -53.12 14.92 0.08
N LYS A 499 -53.66 16.05 0.55
CA LYS A 499 -52.98 17.27 1.02
C LYS A 499 -52.30 17.06 2.40
N PRO A 500 -51.29 17.90 2.76
CA PRO A 500 -50.47 17.71 3.96
C PRO A 500 -51.17 18.19 5.24
N ALA A 501 -50.91 17.49 6.35
CA ALA A 501 -51.31 17.87 7.70
C ALA A 501 -50.18 18.61 8.45
N GLU A 502 -50.58 19.56 9.28
CA GLU A 502 -49.78 20.54 10.03
C GLU A 502 -48.75 19.94 10.99
N GLN A 503 -47.57 20.59 11.09
CA GLN A 503 -46.51 20.32 12.07
C GLN A 503 -46.73 21.14 13.35
N GLU A 504 -46.61 20.49 14.53
CA GLU A 504 -46.39 21.14 15.83
C GLU A 504 -44.87 21.30 16.11
N PRO A 505 -44.46 22.29 16.94
CA PRO A 505 -43.09 22.80 16.98
C PRO A 505 -42.16 22.05 17.95
N GLU A 506 -40.88 21.94 17.57
CA GLU A 506 -39.78 21.41 18.42
C GLU A 506 -39.13 22.50 19.31
N PRO A 507 -38.47 22.11 20.43
CA PRO A 507 -38.04 23.02 21.48
C PRO A 507 -36.68 23.70 21.22
N GLU A 508 -36.56 24.92 21.74
CA GLU A 508 -35.43 25.83 21.64
C GLU A 508 -34.08 25.24 22.11
N GLY A 509 -33.11 25.16 21.18
CA GLY A 509 -31.69 24.92 21.45
C GLY A 509 -30.89 26.22 21.54
N LYS A 510 -30.08 26.36 22.59
CA LYS A 510 -29.30 27.57 22.95
C LYS A 510 -28.35 28.05 21.85
N ALA A 511 -28.39 29.36 21.57
CA ALA A 511 -27.45 30.08 20.71
C ALA A 511 -26.04 30.16 21.32
N VAL A 512 -25.01 29.87 20.51
CA VAL A 512 -23.61 30.24 20.79
C VAL A 512 -23.38 31.61 20.14
N THR A 513 -23.04 32.63 20.94
CA THR A 513 -22.89 34.02 20.48
C THR A 513 -21.48 34.34 19.99
N VAL A 514 -21.41 35.06 18.86
CA VAL A 514 -20.20 35.52 18.15
C VAL A 514 -19.67 36.78 18.83
N ALA A 515 -18.70 36.67 19.73
CA ALA A 515 -18.03 37.84 20.29
C ALA A 515 -16.59 37.55 20.75
N SER A 516 -15.66 37.34 19.81
CA SER A 516 -14.22 37.52 20.06
C SER A 516 -13.30 37.43 18.83
N TRP A 517 -13.62 37.98 17.65
CA TRP A 517 -12.69 37.87 16.50
C TRP A 517 -12.75 39.08 15.56
N GLN A 518 -12.05 40.17 15.89
CA GLN A 518 -11.78 41.25 14.94
C GLN A 518 -10.33 41.75 15.03
N THR A 519 -9.75 41.99 13.85
CA THR A 519 -8.52 42.73 13.49
C THR A 519 -7.20 41.95 13.36
N ALA A 520 -6.81 41.66 12.10
CA ALA A 520 -5.42 41.42 11.74
C ALA A 520 -5.05 42.29 10.51
N LYS A 521 -3.98 43.08 10.64
CA LYS A 521 -3.30 43.85 9.57
C LYS A 521 -1.82 43.42 9.54
N GLY A 522 -1.16 43.54 8.38
CA GLY A 522 0.28 43.25 8.26
C GLY A 522 1.17 44.20 9.08
N PRO A 523 2.45 43.86 9.32
CA PRO A 523 3.40 44.64 10.16
C PRO A 523 3.61 46.09 9.70
N ASP A 524 3.26 46.39 8.46
CA ASP A 524 3.42 47.66 7.75
C ASP A 524 2.09 48.42 7.54
N GLY A 525 0.97 47.92 8.09
CA GLY A 525 -0.31 48.61 8.13
C GLY A 525 -1.06 48.74 6.78
N LYS A 526 -0.55 48.14 5.70
CA LYS A 526 -1.19 48.11 4.37
C LYS A 526 -2.03 46.84 4.16
N ALA A 527 -3.02 46.93 3.26
CA ALA A 527 -3.86 45.79 2.87
C ALA A 527 -3.05 44.79 2.01
N LEU A 528 -3.18 43.49 2.30
CA LEU A 528 -2.46 42.41 1.62
C LEU A 528 -3.11 42.07 0.25
N THR A 529 -2.28 41.82 -0.77
CA THR A 529 -2.71 41.32 -2.09
C THR A 529 -3.08 39.83 -2.07
N ASN A 530 -3.89 39.36 -3.03
CA ASN A 530 -4.50 38.01 -3.05
C ASN A 530 -3.49 36.85 -2.87
N GLN A 531 -2.28 36.96 -3.42
CA GLN A 531 -1.21 35.96 -3.25
C GLN A 531 -0.67 35.87 -1.80
N LYS A 532 -0.80 36.95 -1.01
CA LYS A 532 -0.35 37.01 0.39
C LYS A 532 -1.46 36.71 1.40
N ARG A 533 -2.74 36.86 1.03
CA ARG A 533 -3.88 36.38 1.84
C ARG A 533 -3.87 34.86 2.00
N ALA A 534 -3.48 34.12 0.96
CA ALA A 534 -3.29 32.66 1.01
C ALA A 534 -2.17 32.22 1.99
N ALA A 535 -1.21 33.10 2.30
CA ALA A 535 -0.09 32.81 3.19
C ALA A 535 -0.33 33.23 4.66
N SER A 536 -1.42 33.95 4.95
CA SER A 536 -1.67 34.52 6.28
C SER A 536 -3.09 34.21 6.76
N GLY A 537 -3.27 32.96 7.22
CA GLY A 537 -4.24 32.57 8.24
C GLY A 537 -5.71 32.92 8.01
N LEU A 538 -6.37 32.20 7.10
CA LEU A 538 -7.81 31.90 7.19
C LEU A 538 -8.11 30.57 6.49
N PHE A 539 -8.97 29.76 7.12
CA PHE A 539 -9.24 28.34 6.92
C PHE A 539 -9.48 27.84 5.48
N VAL A 540 -8.85 26.70 5.14
CA VAL A 540 -9.53 25.47 4.70
C VAL A 540 -8.85 24.29 5.40
N MET A 541 -9.58 23.60 6.27
CA MET A 541 -9.16 22.34 6.90
C MET A 541 -8.60 21.38 5.82
N GLY A 542 -7.45 20.76 6.11
CA GLY A 542 -6.59 20.15 5.11
C GLY A 542 -7.27 19.25 4.08
N GLY A 543 -6.99 19.53 2.80
CA GLY A 543 -6.84 18.50 1.75
C GLY A 543 -7.98 17.53 1.48
N ARG A 544 -9.20 17.78 1.97
CA ARG A 544 -10.38 16.91 1.81
C ARG A 544 -11.51 17.68 1.13
N VAL A 545 -11.43 17.84 -0.18
CA VAL A 545 -12.43 18.59 -0.98
C VAL A 545 -13.77 17.83 -1.14
N LEU A 546 -13.90 16.60 -0.63
CA LEU A 546 -15.13 15.81 -0.69
C LEU A 546 -15.33 14.98 0.59
N GLN A 547 -15.00 15.52 1.77
CA GLN A 547 -15.35 14.87 3.04
C GLN A 547 -16.09 15.85 3.94
N ALA A 548 -17.41 15.89 3.77
CA ALA A 548 -18.33 16.50 4.71
C ALA A 548 -18.63 15.49 5.80
N PHE A 549 -18.30 15.85 7.03
CA PHE A 549 -18.64 15.04 8.20
C PHE A 549 -20.02 15.48 8.72
N ASP A 550 -20.93 14.53 8.98
CA ASP A 550 -22.15 14.85 9.73
C ASP A 550 -21.81 15.28 11.17
N ILE A 551 -22.86 15.65 11.94
CA ILE A 551 -22.73 16.01 13.36
C ILE A 551 -22.09 14.91 14.22
N ASP A 552 -22.07 13.67 13.73
CA ASP A 552 -21.52 12.48 14.37
C ASP A 552 -20.13 12.11 13.84
N GLY A 553 -19.55 12.89 12.93
CA GLY A 553 -18.21 12.66 12.39
C GLY A 553 -18.12 11.60 11.28
N LYS A 554 -19.21 11.25 10.58
CA LYS A 554 -19.21 10.34 9.42
C LYS A 554 -19.08 11.08 8.10
N ASP A 555 -18.23 10.58 7.19
CA ASP A 555 -18.03 11.14 5.85
C ASP A 555 -19.25 10.86 4.94
N VAL A 556 -20.18 11.80 4.93
CA VAL A 556 -21.45 11.71 4.19
C VAL A 556 -21.23 11.76 2.68
N THR A 557 -20.22 12.50 2.24
CA THR A 557 -19.91 12.69 0.81
C THR A 557 -19.15 11.52 0.23
N GLY A 558 -18.22 10.91 0.97
CA GLY A 558 -17.48 9.73 0.52
C GLY A 558 -18.38 8.51 0.27
N ASP A 559 -19.30 8.24 1.19
CA ASP A 559 -20.25 7.13 1.07
C ASP A 559 -21.25 7.34 -0.08
N ALA A 560 -21.72 8.58 -0.27
CA ALA A 560 -22.59 8.94 -1.39
C ALA A 560 -21.90 8.78 -2.75
N ILE A 561 -20.62 9.19 -2.87
CA ILE A 561 -19.83 9.02 -4.10
C ILE A 561 -19.60 7.53 -4.39
N ALA A 562 -19.29 6.73 -3.37
CA ALA A 562 -19.08 5.30 -3.53
C ALA A 562 -20.37 4.57 -3.95
N ASP A 563 -21.52 4.95 -3.39
CA ASP A 563 -22.82 4.41 -3.79
C ASP A 563 -23.20 4.85 -5.22
N LEU A 564 -22.99 6.12 -5.57
CA LEU A 564 -23.21 6.66 -6.91
C LEU A 564 -22.35 5.93 -7.94
N SER A 565 -21.05 5.77 -7.67
CA SER A 565 -20.11 5.04 -8.53
C SER A 565 -20.61 3.61 -8.80
N ARG A 566 -21.02 2.89 -7.75
CA ARG A 566 -21.54 1.52 -7.87
C ARG A 566 -22.83 1.44 -8.71
N LYS A 567 -23.75 2.39 -8.53
CA LYS A 567 -25.00 2.45 -9.30
C LYS A 567 -24.78 2.83 -10.76
N VAL A 568 -23.88 3.77 -11.03
CA VAL A 568 -23.46 4.13 -12.39
C VAL A 568 -22.77 2.95 -13.07
N GLU A 569 -21.92 2.22 -12.37
CA GLU A 569 -21.27 1.01 -12.88
C GLU A 569 -22.30 -0.09 -13.24
N GLN A 570 -23.32 -0.30 -12.39
CA GLN A 570 -24.41 -1.23 -12.69
C GLN A 570 -25.23 -0.80 -13.92
N TRP A 571 -25.53 0.49 -14.04
CA TRP A 571 -26.20 1.05 -15.22
C TRP A 571 -25.34 0.91 -16.50
N TYR A 572 -24.03 1.13 -16.38
CA TYR A 572 -23.08 0.99 -17.49
C TYR A 572 -23.04 -0.46 -18.01
N LYS A 573 -23.20 -1.43 -17.11
CA LYS A 573 -23.23 -2.87 -17.40
C LYS A 573 -24.60 -3.40 -17.81
N SER A 574 -25.70 -2.66 -17.64
CA SER A 574 -27.03 -3.19 -17.94
C SER A 574 -27.27 -3.31 -19.45
N GLU A 575 -27.85 -4.43 -19.90
CA GLU A 575 -28.18 -4.67 -21.31
C GLU A 575 -29.67 -4.38 -21.60
N GLY A 576 -29.98 -3.84 -22.78
CA GLY A 576 -31.35 -3.59 -23.25
C GLY A 576 -31.93 -2.20 -22.92
N GLY A 577 -33.03 -1.83 -23.60
CA GLY A 577 -33.71 -0.52 -23.48
C GLY A 577 -33.48 0.42 -24.66
N THR A 578 -34.41 1.35 -24.91
CA THR A 578 -34.19 2.44 -25.89
C THR A 578 -33.25 3.51 -25.28
N PRO A 579 -32.57 4.34 -26.09
CA PRO A 579 -31.73 5.43 -25.58
C PRO A 579 -32.46 6.32 -24.57
N GLU A 580 -33.74 6.64 -24.84
CA GLU A 580 -34.57 7.47 -23.97
C GLU A 580 -34.91 6.77 -22.64
N HIS A 581 -35.03 5.45 -22.64
CA HIS A 581 -35.23 4.67 -21.41
C HIS A 581 -33.96 4.68 -20.55
N LYS A 582 -32.81 4.44 -21.18
CA LYS A 582 -31.49 4.46 -20.52
C LYS A 582 -31.15 5.82 -19.93
N GLU A 583 -31.48 6.89 -20.62
CA GLU A 583 -31.34 8.27 -20.12
C GLU A 583 -32.21 8.53 -18.90
N LYS A 584 -33.49 8.14 -18.94
CA LYS A 584 -34.41 8.29 -17.81
C LYS A 584 -33.98 7.46 -16.59
N GLU A 585 -33.55 6.22 -16.83
CA GLU A 585 -33.00 5.34 -15.81
C GLU A 585 -31.78 5.98 -15.14
N LEU A 586 -30.79 6.43 -15.92
CA LEU A 586 -29.60 7.09 -15.38
C LEU A 586 -29.96 8.37 -14.63
N ALA A 587 -30.84 9.21 -15.17
CA ALA A 587 -31.28 10.43 -14.49
C ALA A 587 -31.94 10.13 -13.14
N SER A 588 -32.68 9.02 -13.01
CA SER A 588 -33.28 8.59 -11.74
C SER A 588 -32.23 8.13 -10.71
N ILE A 589 -31.13 7.54 -11.17
CA ILE A 589 -29.99 7.14 -10.34
C ILE A 589 -29.19 8.37 -9.86
N LEU A 590 -28.93 9.32 -10.78
CA LEU A 590 -28.11 10.50 -10.50
C LEU A 590 -28.83 11.49 -9.57
N ARG A 591 -30.14 11.72 -9.79
CA ARG A 591 -30.91 12.78 -9.12
C ARG A 591 -30.74 12.83 -7.59
N PRO A 592 -31.02 11.77 -6.81
CA PRO A 592 -30.97 11.87 -5.34
C PRO A 592 -29.56 12.17 -4.82
N HIS A 593 -28.52 11.70 -5.52
CA HIS A 593 -27.13 11.90 -5.13
C HIS A 593 -26.63 13.30 -5.46
N ILE A 594 -26.91 13.76 -6.68
CA ILE A 594 -26.55 15.10 -7.14
C ILE A 594 -27.30 16.16 -6.34
N GLU A 595 -28.58 15.93 -6.01
CA GLU A 595 -29.37 16.82 -5.17
C GLU A 595 -28.78 16.97 -3.77
N ALA A 596 -28.44 15.86 -3.10
CA ALA A 596 -27.85 15.89 -1.78
C ALA A 596 -26.49 16.63 -1.76
N ILE A 597 -25.63 16.37 -2.74
CA ILE A 597 -24.30 16.99 -2.84
C ILE A 597 -24.42 18.49 -3.16
N PHE A 598 -25.34 18.85 -4.05
CA PHE A 598 -25.59 20.24 -4.40
C PHE A 598 -26.18 21.03 -3.22
N GLN A 599 -27.13 20.45 -2.48
CA GLN A 599 -27.65 21.04 -1.23
C GLN A 599 -26.53 21.27 -0.23
N ARG A 600 -25.66 20.27 -0.05
CA ARG A 600 -24.51 20.40 0.85
C ARG A 600 -23.55 21.50 0.41
N GLY A 601 -23.26 21.59 -0.89
CA GLY A 601 -22.49 22.69 -1.46
C GLY A 601 -23.11 24.04 -1.13
N GLY A 602 -24.41 24.22 -1.38
CA GLY A 602 -25.10 25.46 -1.01
C GLY A 602 -24.89 25.86 0.47
N ILE A 603 -25.08 24.91 1.39
CA ILE A 603 -24.89 25.13 2.83
C ILE A 603 -23.45 25.50 3.16
N ASP A 604 -22.47 24.74 2.66
CA ASP A 604 -21.05 24.96 2.93
C ASP A 604 -20.55 26.26 2.27
N GLY A 605 -21.11 26.62 1.11
CA GLY A 605 -20.88 27.88 0.42
C GLY A 605 -21.37 29.08 1.23
N LEU A 606 -22.56 29.01 1.81
CA LEU A 606 -23.08 30.06 2.72
C LEU A 606 -22.28 30.12 4.02
N SER A 607 -21.88 28.97 4.57
CA SER A 607 -21.01 28.90 5.75
C SER A 607 -19.65 29.56 5.49
N THR A 608 -19.06 29.28 4.31
CA THR A 608 -17.81 29.90 3.86
C THR A 608 -17.96 31.42 3.74
N LEU A 609 -19.07 31.88 3.14
CA LEU A 609 -19.37 33.30 3.01
C LEU A 609 -19.57 33.97 4.38
N ALA A 610 -20.23 33.32 5.33
CA ALA A 610 -20.41 33.83 6.69
C ALA A 610 -19.08 34.05 7.43
N GLY A 611 -18.04 33.28 7.07
CA GLY A 611 -16.67 33.45 7.58
C GLY A 611 -15.91 34.65 6.98
N MET A 612 -16.43 35.29 5.93
CA MET A 612 -15.79 36.42 5.27
C MET A 612 -16.24 37.77 5.85
N PRO A 613 -15.34 38.80 5.87
CA PRO A 613 -15.72 40.13 6.35
C PRO A 613 -16.88 40.74 5.55
N GLY A 614 -18.03 40.99 6.19
CA GLY A 614 -19.24 41.51 5.55
C GLY A 614 -20.19 40.44 5.01
N GLY A 615 -19.81 39.15 5.07
CA GLY A 615 -20.62 38.05 4.55
C GLY A 615 -21.82 37.72 5.44
N SER A 616 -21.69 37.84 6.77
CA SER A 616 -22.80 37.66 7.71
C SER A 616 -23.94 38.66 7.49
N GLU A 617 -23.61 39.91 7.20
CA GLU A 617 -24.55 40.99 6.92
C GLU A 617 -25.28 40.76 5.58
N LEU A 618 -24.55 40.25 4.59
CA LEU A 618 -25.08 39.91 3.27
C LEU A 618 -26.11 38.77 3.35
N ILE A 619 -25.78 37.70 4.08
CA ILE A 619 -26.69 36.56 4.30
C ILE A 619 -27.93 37.01 5.07
N ALA A 620 -27.76 37.82 6.13
CA ALA A 620 -28.88 38.33 6.92
C ALA A 620 -29.82 39.22 6.09
N ALA A 621 -29.29 40.00 5.15
CA ALA A 621 -30.10 40.85 4.25
C ALA A 621 -30.91 40.05 3.23
N ALA A 622 -30.43 38.86 2.84
CA ALA A 622 -31.07 38.02 1.83
C ALA A 622 -32.21 37.13 2.38
N ASN A 623 -32.36 37.02 3.70
CA ASN A 623 -33.40 36.23 4.39
C ASN A 623 -33.48 34.76 3.90
N VAL A 624 -32.31 34.17 3.58
CA VAL A 624 -32.19 32.79 3.07
C VAL A 624 -32.10 31.81 4.24
N SER A 625 -32.87 30.72 4.18
CA SER A 625 -32.80 29.62 5.15
C SER A 625 -31.60 28.72 4.84
N PHE A 626 -30.81 28.35 5.85
CA PHE A 626 -29.71 27.40 5.69
C PHE A 626 -30.19 25.96 5.43
N ASP A 627 -31.43 25.61 5.77
CA ASP A 627 -31.90 24.23 5.73
C ASP A 627 -32.61 23.85 4.42
N ILE A 628 -32.95 24.82 3.57
CA ILE A 628 -33.76 24.59 2.36
C ILE A 628 -33.26 25.47 1.22
N LEU A 629 -32.86 24.84 0.12
CA LEU A 629 -32.57 25.54 -1.13
C LEU A 629 -33.84 26.15 -1.73
N PRO A 630 -33.80 27.39 -2.23
CA PRO A 630 -34.95 28.01 -2.87
C PRO A 630 -35.22 27.45 -4.28
N ASP A 631 -36.43 27.71 -4.80
CA ASP A 631 -36.98 27.11 -6.03
C ASP A 631 -36.14 27.33 -7.30
N ASN A 632 -35.29 28.34 -7.35
CA ASN A 632 -34.36 28.58 -8.46
C ASN A 632 -33.23 27.54 -8.50
N ALA A 633 -32.69 27.16 -7.35
CA ALA A 633 -31.62 26.18 -7.25
C ALA A 633 -32.10 24.76 -7.60
N LEU A 634 -33.34 24.41 -7.23
CA LEU A 634 -33.99 23.15 -7.63
C LEU A 634 -34.20 23.07 -9.16
N ARG A 635 -34.59 24.18 -9.81
CA ARG A 635 -34.74 24.23 -11.28
C ARG A 635 -33.42 24.07 -12.04
N PHE A 636 -32.34 24.66 -11.51
CA PHE A 636 -31.00 24.46 -12.04
C PHE A 636 -30.58 22.99 -11.94
N LEU A 637 -30.80 22.37 -10.78
CA LEU A 637 -30.50 20.97 -10.50
C LEU A 637 -31.18 19.98 -11.47
N GLU A 638 -32.47 20.19 -11.75
CA GLU A 638 -33.20 19.32 -12.69
C GLU A 638 -32.63 19.42 -14.10
N THR A 639 -32.33 20.64 -14.55
CA THR A 639 -31.74 20.89 -15.87
C THR A 639 -30.34 20.28 -15.98
N TYR A 640 -29.54 20.42 -14.92
CA TYR A 640 -28.20 19.85 -14.81
C TYR A 640 -28.22 18.32 -14.95
N THR A 641 -29.08 17.65 -14.18
CA THR A 641 -29.17 16.18 -14.13
C THR A 641 -29.62 15.59 -15.47
N ILE A 642 -30.61 16.20 -16.13
CA ILE A 642 -31.12 15.72 -17.43
C ILE A 642 -30.04 15.82 -18.51
N ARG A 643 -29.34 16.96 -18.58
CA ARG A 643 -28.27 17.16 -19.55
C ARG A 643 -27.10 16.21 -19.33
N LEU A 644 -26.71 16.00 -18.07
CA LEU A 644 -25.63 15.09 -17.71
C LEU A 644 -25.94 13.64 -18.13
N ALA A 645 -27.16 13.17 -17.85
CA ALA A 645 -27.58 11.83 -18.25
C ALA A 645 -27.46 11.61 -19.77
N LYS A 646 -27.86 12.61 -20.56
CA LYS A 646 -27.74 12.60 -22.03
C LYS A 646 -26.28 12.59 -22.53
N GLN A 647 -25.40 13.36 -21.90
CA GLN A 647 -23.99 13.39 -22.29
C GLN A 647 -23.28 12.06 -22.00
N ILE A 648 -23.58 11.44 -20.85
CA ILE A 648 -23.01 10.14 -20.48
C ILE A 648 -23.47 9.05 -21.46
N THR A 649 -24.75 9.05 -21.85
CA THR A 649 -25.28 8.07 -22.82
C THR A 649 -24.66 8.24 -24.21
N GLU A 650 -24.51 9.48 -24.70
CA GLU A 650 -23.82 9.78 -25.96
C GLU A 650 -22.35 9.33 -25.94
N THR A 651 -21.66 9.53 -24.79
CA THR A 651 -20.27 9.09 -24.60
C THR A 651 -20.16 7.56 -24.64
N GLN A 652 -21.05 6.85 -23.93
CA GLN A 652 -21.09 5.39 -23.91
C GLN A 652 -21.31 4.80 -25.31
N GLN A 653 -22.20 5.40 -26.11
CA GLN A 653 -22.41 5.00 -27.50
C GLN A 653 -21.14 5.19 -28.35
N SER A 654 -20.44 6.31 -28.14
CA SER A 654 -19.19 6.61 -28.84
C SER A 654 -18.08 5.61 -28.48
N ASP A 655 -17.95 5.24 -27.20
CA ASP A 655 -16.98 4.23 -26.75
C ASP A 655 -17.27 2.86 -27.36
N LEU A 656 -18.55 2.47 -27.38
CA LEU A 656 -18.99 1.21 -27.97
C LEU A 656 -18.72 1.20 -29.48
N GLN A 657 -19.00 2.30 -30.16
CA GLN A 657 -18.72 2.46 -31.58
C GLN A 657 -17.22 2.40 -31.87
N LEU A 658 -16.38 3.04 -31.05
CA LEU A 658 -14.92 2.98 -31.18
C LEU A 658 -14.41 1.55 -30.98
N ALA A 659 -14.92 0.83 -29.97
CA ALA A 659 -14.55 -0.56 -29.72
C ALA A 659 -14.95 -1.48 -30.90
N ILE A 660 -16.12 -1.24 -31.48
CA ILE A 660 -16.59 -1.96 -32.68
C ILE A 660 -15.73 -1.60 -33.90
N SER A 661 -15.44 -0.32 -34.13
CA SER A 661 -14.57 0.13 -35.22
C SER A 661 -13.17 -0.47 -35.12
N TYR A 662 -12.57 -0.48 -33.93
CA TYR A 662 -11.29 -1.13 -33.68
C TYR A 662 -11.33 -2.62 -34.01
N ALA A 663 -12.40 -3.33 -33.64
CA ALA A 663 -12.55 -4.74 -33.96
C ALA A 663 -12.66 -5.00 -35.48
N ILE A 664 -13.34 -4.12 -36.21
CA ILE A 664 -13.45 -4.16 -37.68
C ILE A 664 -12.09 -3.90 -38.35
N GLU A 665 -11.38 -2.85 -37.92
CA GLU A 665 -10.07 -2.46 -38.48
C GLU A 665 -9.00 -3.54 -38.30
N ASN A 666 -9.06 -4.29 -37.19
CA ASN A 666 -8.13 -5.38 -36.89
C ASN A 666 -8.56 -6.73 -37.46
N GLY A 667 -9.63 -6.79 -38.26
CA GLY A 667 -10.10 -8.02 -38.91
C GLY A 667 -10.60 -9.09 -37.94
N MET A 668 -11.04 -8.70 -36.74
CA MET A 668 -11.60 -9.63 -35.76
C MET A 668 -12.89 -10.25 -36.30
N THR A 669 -13.12 -11.53 -36.03
CA THR A 669 -14.41 -12.16 -36.31
C THR A 669 -15.51 -11.57 -35.42
N SER A 670 -16.78 -11.68 -35.80
CA SER A 670 -17.91 -11.15 -35.02
C SER A 670 -17.94 -11.67 -33.58
N ASP A 671 -17.52 -12.92 -33.37
CA ASP A 671 -17.48 -13.55 -32.05
C ASP A 671 -16.29 -13.08 -31.22
N GLU A 672 -15.13 -12.84 -31.84
CA GLU A 672 -13.95 -12.27 -31.19
C GLU A 672 -14.17 -10.80 -30.82
N ALA A 673 -14.77 -10.01 -31.72
CA ALA A 673 -15.16 -8.62 -31.48
C ALA A 673 -16.15 -8.52 -30.31
N ARG A 674 -17.16 -9.40 -30.29
CA ARG A 674 -18.14 -9.47 -29.21
C ARG A 674 -17.49 -9.81 -27.88
N ARG A 675 -16.57 -10.79 -27.84
CA ARG A 675 -15.83 -11.15 -26.62
C ARG A 675 -14.92 -10.02 -26.16
N ALA A 676 -14.17 -9.39 -27.06
CA ALA A 676 -13.30 -8.27 -26.73
C ALA A 676 -14.08 -7.09 -26.13
N VAL A 677 -15.26 -6.78 -26.68
CA VAL A 677 -16.18 -5.78 -26.12
C VAL A 677 -16.71 -6.23 -24.76
N GLN A 678 -17.17 -7.48 -24.62
CA GLN A 678 -17.68 -8.01 -23.34
C GLN A 678 -16.62 -8.12 -22.24
N GLU A 679 -15.35 -8.36 -22.59
CA GLU A 679 -14.22 -8.40 -21.65
C GLU A 679 -13.73 -7.01 -21.26
N ALA A 680 -13.75 -6.05 -22.19
CA ALA A 680 -13.34 -4.67 -21.92
C ALA A 680 -14.40 -3.87 -21.14
N LEU A 681 -15.69 -4.17 -21.35
CA LEU A 681 -16.80 -3.42 -20.74
C LEU A 681 -16.76 -3.37 -19.20
N PRO A 682 -16.48 -4.45 -18.45
CA PRO A 682 -16.40 -4.41 -16.99
C PRO A 682 -15.28 -3.54 -16.43
N GLU A 683 -14.08 -3.58 -17.04
CA GLU A 683 -12.97 -2.72 -16.63
C GLU A 683 -13.27 -1.27 -16.99
N ILE A 684 -13.75 -1.01 -18.22
CA ILE A 684 -14.15 0.33 -18.67
C ILE A 684 -15.24 0.91 -17.77
N ALA A 685 -16.25 0.11 -17.40
CA ALA A 685 -17.34 0.52 -16.53
C ALA A 685 -16.84 0.98 -15.15
N SER A 686 -15.89 0.25 -14.55
CA SER A 686 -15.45 0.52 -13.18
C SER A 686 -14.70 1.86 -13.07
N TRP A 687 -13.65 2.07 -13.87
CA TRP A 687 -12.87 3.30 -13.78
C TRP A 687 -13.64 4.52 -14.31
N LYS A 688 -14.47 4.36 -15.35
CA LYS A 688 -15.32 5.46 -15.85
C LYS A 688 -16.41 5.83 -14.85
N ALA A 689 -17.04 4.86 -14.19
CA ALA A 689 -18.05 5.16 -13.18
C ALA A 689 -17.47 5.92 -11.99
N ASP A 690 -16.27 5.56 -11.50
CA ASP A 690 -15.56 6.33 -10.48
C ASP A 690 -15.18 7.75 -10.97
N GLN A 691 -14.68 7.86 -12.21
CA GLN A 691 -14.34 9.16 -12.79
C GLN A 691 -15.57 10.08 -12.94
N ILE A 692 -16.70 9.55 -13.41
CA ILE A 692 -17.99 10.26 -13.53
C ILE A 692 -18.45 10.66 -12.13
N ALA A 693 -18.55 9.72 -11.19
CA ALA A 693 -19.03 9.99 -9.85
C ALA A 693 -18.23 11.10 -9.17
N ARG A 694 -16.90 11.06 -9.23
CA ARG A 694 -16.04 12.11 -8.63
C ARG A 694 -16.19 13.47 -9.32
N THR A 695 -16.19 13.48 -10.64
CA THR A 695 -16.23 14.73 -11.42
C THR A 695 -17.58 15.43 -11.25
N GLU A 696 -18.66 14.66 -11.34
CA GLU A 696 -20.02 15.20 -11.26
C GLU A 696 -20.41 15.56 -9.84
N SER A 697 -19.91 14.82 -8.83
CA SER A 697 -20.05 15.23 -7.42
C SER A 697 -19.34 16.56 -7.15
N ALA A 698 -18.11 16.73 -7.63
CA ALA A 698 -17.38 17.98 -7.46
C ALA A 698 -18.10 19.15 -8.15
N ARG A 699 -18.59 18.96 -9.38
CA ARG A 699 -19.35 19.99 -10.11
C ARG A 699 -20.69 20.32 -9.47
N ALA A 700 -21.41 19.31 -8.95
CA ALA A 700 -22.65 19.52 -8.23
C ALA A 700 -22.42 20.35 -6.96
N TYR A 701 -21.37 20.03 -6.20
CA TYR A 701 -20.98 20.76 -5.00
C TYR A 701 -20.65 22.24 -5.30
N THR A 702 -19.76 22.51 -6.26
CA THR A 702 -19.38 23.89 -6.60
C THR A 702 -20.50 24.68 -7.27
N SER A 703 -21.41 24.01 -8.00
CA SER A 703 -22.62 24.66 -8.53
C SER A 703 -23.59 25.03 -7.40
N GLY A 704 -23.68 24.19 -6.37
CA GLY A 704 -24.43 24.50 -5.15
C GLY A 704 -23.88 25.73 -4.45
N ASN A 705 -22.56 25.82 -4.27
CA ASN A 705 -21.88 27.01 -3.74
C ASN A 705 -22.26 28.26 -4.55
N LEU A 706 -22.11 28.19 -5.87
CA LEU A 706 -22.32 29.31 -6.77
C LEU A 706 -23.77 29.82 -6.73
N GLU A 707 -24.74 28.92 -6.75
CA GLU A 707 -26.16 29.31 -6.75
C GLU A 707 -26.56 29.94 -5.41
N ALA A 708 -26.10 29.37 -4.29
CA ALA A 708 -26.32 29.96 -2.98
C ALA A 708 -25.70 31.36 -2.85
N TRP A 709 -24.53 31.59 -3.44
CA TRP A 709 -23.90 32.92 -3.47
C TRP A 709 -24.67 33.93 -4.31
N LYS A 710 -25.23 33.52 -5.45
CA LYS A 710 -26.08 34.40 -6.28
C LYS A 710 -27.32 34.85 -5.52
N GLU A 711 -27.93 33.94 -4.76
CA GLU A 711 -29.15 34.21 -4.00
C GLU A 711 -28.94 35.24 -2.91
N VAL A 712 -27.80 35.16 -2.20
CA VAL A 712 -27.46 36.13 -1.15
C VAL A 712 -26.84 37.42 -1.70
N GLY A 713 -26.69 37.55 -3.02
CA GLY A 713 -26.25 38.77 -3.68
C GLY A 713 -24.73 38.97 -3.72
N VAL A 714 -23.94 37.89 -3.72
CA VAL A 714 -22.49 37.99 -3.99
C VAL A 714 -22.30 38.46 -5.43
N GLU A 715 -21.53 39.52 -5.63
CA GLU A 715 -21.35 40.11 -6.96
C GLU A 715 -20.28 39.41 -7.80
N ARG A 716 -19.26 38.81 -7.15
CA ARG A 716 -18.09 38.28 -7.85
C ARG A 716 -17.63 36.91 -7.35
N LYS A 717 -17.00 36.15 -8.24
CA LYS A 717 -16.39 34.84 -7.99
C LYS A 717 -14.97 34.77 -8.54
N GLU A 718 -14.09 34.02 -7.89
CA GLU A 718 -12.69 33.82 -8.30
C GLU A 718 -12.35 32.33 -8.37
N TRP A 719 -11.51 31.93 -9.33
CA TRP A 719 -11.09 30.54 -9.50
C TRP A 719 -10.00 30.17 -8.47
N LEU A 720 -10.21 29.11 -7.70
CA LEU A 720 -9.28 28.65 -6.68
C LEU A 720 -8.59 27.35 -7.11
N LEU A 721 -7.26 27.40 -7.25
CA LEU A 721 -6.46 26.22 -7.57
C LEU A 721 -6.21 25.36 -6.31
N ALA A 722 -6.49 24.07 -6.43
CA ALA A 722 -6.08 23.10 -5.42
C ALA A 722 -4.58 22.76 -5.53
N PRO A 723 -3.92 22.33 -4.43
CA PRO A 723 -2.56 21.80 -4.49
C PRO A 723 -2.47 20.63 -5.49
N GLY A 724 -1.59 20.75 -6.48
CA GLY A 724 -1.47 19.76 -7.57
C GLY A 724 -2.55 19.88 -8.65
N SER A 725 -3.18 21.05 -8.82
CA SER A 725 -4.14 21.33 -9.88
C SER A 725 -3.59 20.99 -11.27
N CYS A 726 -4.43 20.46 -12.16
CA CYS A 726 -4.02 20.11 -13.52
C CYS A 726 -3.64 21.34 -14.36
N ILE A 727 -2.79 21.15 -15.38
CA ILE A 727 -2.27 22.22 -16.25
C ILE A 727 -3.37 23.07 -16.88
N VAL A 728 -4.53 22.49 -17.15
CA VAL A 728 -5.62 23.23 -17.79
C VAL A 728 -6.39 24.10 -16.78
N CYS A 729 -6.54 23.66 -15.52
CA CYS A 729 -7.08 24.52 -14.48
C CYS A 729 -6.10 25.66 -14.15
N GLN A 730 -4.80 25.39 -14.17
CA GLN A 730 -3.77 26.42 -14.05
C GLN A 730 -3.90 27.45 -15.19
N ALA A 731 -4.12 26.99 -16.43
CA ALA A 731 -4.34 27.86 -17.57
C ALA A 731 -5.62 28.72 -17.45
N VAL A 732 -6.70 28.20 -16.86
CA VAL A 732 -7.90 29.02 -16.56
C VAL A 732 -7.58 30.10 -15.54
N ALA A 733 -6.92 29.74 -14.44
CA ALA A 733 -6.52 30.71 -13.42
C ALA A 733 -5.52 31.75 -13.97
N ALA A 734 -4.64 31.34 -14.88
CA ALA A 734 -3.73 32.26 -15.57
C ALA A 734 -4.46 33.20 -16.54
N LYS A 735 -5.48 32.70 -17.26
CA LYS A 735 -6.32 33.50 -18.16
C LYS A 735 -7.18 34.50 -17.39
N TYR A 736 -7.71 34.09 -16.22
CA TYR A 736 -8.59 34.90 -15.38
C TYR A 736 -7.92 35.19 -14.03
N ASN A 737 -7.01 36.16 -14.02
CA ASN A 737 -6.26 36.56 -12.84
C ASN A 737 -7.04 37.58 -11.98
N GLY A 738 -8.17 37.15 -11.42
CA GLY A 738 -8.97 37.93 -10.47
C GLY A 738 -10.48 37.62 -10.50
N PRO A 739 -11.26 38.33 -9.67
CA PRO A 739 -12.68 38.08 -9.52
C PRO A 739 -13.47 38.48 -10.78
N LEU A 740 -14.29 37.56 -11.27
CA LEU A 740 -15.27 37.78 -12.34
C LEU A 740 -16.64 38.07 -11.74
N ASP A 741 -17.52 38.72 -12.50
CA ASP A 741 -18.95 38.83 -12.16
C ASP A 741 -19.54 37.43 -11.97
N ILE A 742 -20.37 37.25 -10.93
CA ILE A 742 -20.87 35.94 -10.51
C ILE A 742 -21.66 35.21 -11.61
N ASN A 743 -22.31 35.96 -12.50
CA ASN A 743 -23.11 35.44 -13.62
C ASN A 743 -22.30 35.26 -14.89
N THR A 744 -21.04 35.67 -14.91
CA THR A 744 -20.15 35.50 -16.07
C THR A 744 -19.49 34.13 -16.01
N PRO A 745 -19.61 33.29 -17.06
CA PRO A 745 -18.88 32.03 -17.14
C PRO A 745 -17.38 32.29 -17.33
N PHE A 746 -16.53 31.43 -16.78
CA PHE A 746 -15.09 31.46 -17.02
C PHE A 746 -14.77 31.09 -18.47
N LEU A 747 -15.44 30.10 -19.06
CA LEU A 747 -15.24 29.74 -20.46
C LEU A 747 -16.60 29.50 -21.10
N LYS A 748 -16.79 29.96 -22.33
CA LYS A 748 -18.00 29.70 -23.11
C LYS A 748 -17.80 28.53 -24.08
N VAL A 749 -18.89 27.90 -24.49
CA VAL A 749 -18.87 26.94 -25.60
C VAL A 749 -18.27 27.60 -26.85
N GLY A 750 -17.26 26.97 -27.41
CA GLY A 750 -16.47 27.45 -28.55
C GLY A 750 -15.16 28.14 -28.15
N ASP A 751 -14.97 28.48 -26.88
CA ASP A 751 -13.71 29.06 -26.42
C ASP A 751 -12.57 28.05 -26.54
N SER A 752 -11.36 28.57 -26.73
CA SER A 752 -10.13 27.79 -26.67
C SER A 752 -9.20 28.32 -25.58
N LEU A 753 -8.45 27.43 -24.95
CA LEU A 753 -7.44 27.75 -23.94
C LEU A 753 -6.15 27.05 -24.32
N THR A 754 -5.05 27.79 -24.38
CA THR A 754 -3.73 27.20 -24.56
C THR A 754 -3.10 27.00 -23.19
N ASP A 755 -2.61 25.80 -22.91
CA ASP A 755 -1.89 25.52 -21.66
C ASP A 755 -0.42 25.92 -21.72
N ASP A 756 0.28 25.80 -20.60
CA ASP A 756 1.70 26.14 -20.46
C ASP A 756 2.64 25.27 -21.32
N THR A 757 2.13 24.17 -21.90
CA THR A 757 2.87 23.31 -22.85
C THR A 757 2.66 23.72 -24.31
N GLY A 758 1.81 24.70 -24.57
CA GLY A 758 1.43 25.14 -25.92
C GLY A 758 0.31 24.30 -26.55
N GLN A 759 -0.29 23.36 -25.81
CA GLN A 759 -1.41 22.58 -26.31
C GLN A 759 -2.70 23.40 -26.22
N MET A 760 -3.44 23.47 -27.34
CA MET A 760 -4.72 24.16 -27.42
C MET A 760 -5.87 23.20 -27.07
N HIS A 761 -6.67 23.59 -26.09
CA HIS A 761 -7.86 22.89 -25.63
C HIS A 761 -9.10 23.66 -26.08
N THR A 762 -9.95 23.04 -26.89
CA THR A 762 -11.23 23.60 -27.35
C THR A 762 -12.37 23.11 -26.45
N PHE A 763 -13.22 24.02 -25.97
CA PHE A 763 -14.35 23.67 -25.12
C PHE A 763 -15.62 23.68 -25.96
N ASN A 764 -16.24 22.52 -26.15
CA ASN A 764 -17.40 22.37 -27.03
C ASN A 764 -18.63 21.77 -26.34
N TYR A 765 -18.60 21.60 -25.01
CA TYR A 765 -19.63 20.83 -24.29
C TYR A 765 -20.58 21.70 -23.46
N GLN A 766 -20.09 22.67 -22.67
CA GLN A 766 -20.92 23.63 -21.93
C GLN A 766 -20.13 24.87 -21.49
N ASP A 767 -20.85 25.92 -21.10
CA ASP A 767 -20.27 27.07 -20.41
C ASP A 767 -19.77 26.66 -19.02
N ILE A 768 -18.58 27.11 -18.64
CA ILE A 768 -17.89 26.74 -17.41
C ILE A 768 -18.11 27.83 -16.36
N ASP A 769 -19.12 27.64 -15.53
CA ASP A 769 -19.47 28.58 -14.47
C ASP A 769 -18.68 28.39 -13.17
N ALA A 770 -18.17 27.17 -12.94
CA ALA A 770 -17.46 26.77 -11.74
C ALA A 770 -16.41 25.68 -12.04
N ALA A 771 -15.47 25.48 -11.11
CA ALA A 771 -14.52 24.36 -11.13
C ALA A 771 -15.20 23.04 -10.69
N PRO A 772 -14.64 21.86 -10.99
CA PRO A 772 -13.45 21.58 -11.79
C PRO A 772 -13.71 21.57 -13.30
N LEU A 773 -12.71 22.01 -14.07
CA LEU A 773 -12.77 21.99 -15.54
C LEU A 773 -12.55 20.59 -16.13
N HIS A 774 -11.68 19.79 -15.53
CA HIS A 774 -11.29 18.46 -16.03
C HIS A 774 -11.65 17.37 -15.03
N PRO A 775 -11.91 16.14 -15.52
CA PRO A 775 -12.17 15.01 -14.65
C PRO A 775 -11.05 14.76 -13.63
N GLY A 776 -11.41 14.47 -12.38
CA GLY A 776 -10.47 14.18 -11.30
C GLY A 776 -9.71 15.38 -10.73
N CYS A 777 -9.97 16.60 -11.22
CA CYS A 777 -9.39 17.81 -10.64
C CYS A 777 -10.13 18.22 -9.35
N ARG A 778 -9.41 18.85 -8.41
CA ARG A 778 -9.93 19.26 -7.09
C ARG A 778 -10.03 20.78 -6.92
N CYS A 779 -9.92 21.53 -8.02
CA CYS A 779 -10.04 22.99 -7.99
C CYS A 779 -11.47 23.40 -7.62
N ASP A 780 -11.59 24.59 -7.04
CA ASP A 780 -12.85 25.14 -6.53
C ASP A 780 -13.00 26.60 -7.01
N ILE A 781 -14.07 27.26 -6.57
CA ILE A 781 -14.29 28.70 -6.70
C ILE A 781 -14.46 29.31 -5.32
N VAL A 782 -14.20 30.61 -5.19
CA VAL A 782 -14.44 31.36 -3.96
C VAL A 782 -15.26 32.61 -4.23
N PRO A 783 -16.14 33.02 -3.30
CA PRO A 783 -16.90 34.25 -3.44
C PRO A 783 -16.00 35.45 -3.14
N VAL A 784 -16.29 36.59 -3.75
CA VAL A 784 -15.58 37.85 -3.52
C VAL A 784 -16.60 38.96 -3.26
N ILE A 785 -16.59 39.45 -2.02
CA ILE A 785 -17.41 40.57 -1.51
C ILE A 785 -16.61 41.85 -1.39
#